data_AF-A0A449AVH1-F1
#
_entry.id   AF-A0A449AVH1-F1
#
_cell.length_a   1.000
_cell.length_b   1.000
_cell.length_c   1.000
_cell.angle_alpha   90.00
_cell.angle_beta   90.00
_cell.angle_gamma   90.00
#
_symmetry.space_group_name_H-M   'P 1'
#
loop_
_entity.id
_entity.type
_entity.pdbx_description
1 polymer ?
#
loop_
_entity_poly.entity_id
_entity_poly.type
_entity_poly.pdbx_seq_one_letter_code
_entity_poly.pdbx_strand_id
1 'polypeptide(L)'
;MNKNKDEYILEISNLKKYFVNGSLVNKAVDNVSFNVKKGEIVGLIGESGSGKTTVGRSLLRLYDDFSGFVTLHNQIISGKRISRKRSKFMHKNIQMIFQDPMASLNGQNNIYSILKEPLVVNGIIKNKIKDISKDWIKIADNFHYTFLEESLKLELENIRVANRLLKPFVAKWQSVKLAEFSASESTDDQFNAYFGFLEERGKINSLIVNSFYKNIEQLIALYDNKQSDFRNNNIDFDEVELEQARNEYHRQKQLRFKTALYYENKDLFVQRFKEFNNLRSQNKDFTNIAKNALRNFVQEFKNEANIHKNEAYSTSSLSYFFHKYKLYKLNLFAKKEIKHNLHKLQFLNLEELKSLVASLQDYLSDFYKNKLVVDETKKASIKKIKEIIKNDFKFDWNWYISKSEETRKANKQVYSQNKQKTLESFSKVFAEFFKLPKQNKQALQEARKNLEATQKTFDLELEKYIGEYIKRIEMYKKEIEEEKKIQKEYLKAEKEEMYKFLNIHNEFNVFYKTNIIAPIKVKYKEILNKRGLFADKNEYIKAKNKLKEDLKQKEIELKVYNTTVADKIENNKAFDIELHYLNKDIDNIMLLLGISFVDLKFYQTKFKSLVRFLMNKYRKYKLAQLFTKNAIYKALEDVGLLKQFAYRYPHEFSGGQRQRIVIARALITEPSVIVADEPIASLDISIQAQVVNLLKDLCKEKNIGMIFIAHDLSMIEYVADRVQIMHLGKIVESGDTKKIYSNPVHPYTNNLFKAIPKISNANEKFKDVTFETSYLDEQRYPNVPSVAKVEEDHYVYGTPKQVEKWTKDSVSR
;
A
#
# COMPACT_ATOMS: atom_id res chain seq x y z
N MET A 1 6.59 -19.10 -11.97
CA MET A 1 6.36 -18.50 -13.32
C MET A 1 6.71 -17.01 -13.27
N ASN A 2 7.89 -16.60 -13.74
CA ASN A 2 8.34 -15.19 -13.75
C ASN A 2 8.68 -14.75 -15.18
N LYS A 3 7.66 -14.49 -16.03
CA LYS A 3 7.85 -14.02 -17.41
C LYS A 3 7.78 -12.49 -17.60
N ASN A 4 7.51 -11.69 -16.55
CA ASN A 4 7.28 -10.23 -16.68
C ASN A 4 8.18 -9.35 -15.78
N LYS A 5 9.47 -9.69 -15.56
CA LYS A 5 10.37 -8.78 -14.82
C LYS A 5 10.78 -7.52 -15.59
N ASP A 6 10.65 -7.53 -16.93
CA ASP A 6 11.02 -6.39 -17.78
C ASP A 6 9.87 -5.45 -18.18
N GLU A 7 8.66 -5.66 -17.63
CA GLU A 7 7.51 -4.79 -17.92
C GLU A 7 7.57 -3.50 -17.09
N TYR A 8 7.60 -2.34 -17.76
CA TYR A 8 7.48 -1.04 -17.10
C TYR A 8 6.07 -0.86 -16.53
N ILE A 9 5.98 -0.61 -15.22
CA ILE A 9 4.70 -0.32 -14.57
C ILE A 9 4.35 1.14 -14.64
N LEU A 10 5.36 2.01 -14.60
CA LEU A 10 5.23 3.45 -14.67
C LEU A 10 6.22 3.96 -15.71
N GLU A 11 5.71 4.68 -16.71
CA GLU A 11 6.55 5.40 -17.66
C GLU A 11 6.24 6.89 -17.55
N ILE A 12 7.30 7.68 -17.50
CA ILE A 12 7.27 9.14 -17.43
C ILE A 12 8.04 9.63 -18.65
N SER A 13 7.36 10.38 -19.52
CA SER A 13 7.97 10.93 -20.73
C SER A 13 7.64 12.41 -20.85
N ASN A 14 8.68 13.24 -20.92
CA ASN A 14 8.60 14.69 -21.06
C ASN A 14 7.70 15.33 -19.98
N LEU A 15 7.84 14.90 -18.72
CA LEU A 15 7.10 15.49 -17.60
C LEU A 15 7.54 16.94 -17.40
N LYS A 16 6.55 17.85 -17.42
CA LYS A 16 6.76 19.28 -17.18
C LYS A 16 5.76 19.81 -16.18
N LYS A 17 6.24 20.44 -15.12
CA LYS A 17 5.42 21.14 -14.13
C LYS A 17 6.01 22.51 -13.85
N TYR A 18 5.29 23.53 -14.28
CA TYR A 18 5.64 24.92 -14.09
C TYR A 18 4.68 25.58 -13.11
N PHE A 19 5.21 26.41 -12.21
CA PHE A 19 4.42 27.25 -11.32
C PHE A 19 4.46 28.69 -11.85
N VAL A 20 3.27 29.30 -11.97
CA VAL A 20 3.12 30.64 -12.53
C VAL A 20 2.65 31.58 -11.43
N ASN A 21 3.50 32.54 -11.06
CA ASN A 21 3.21 33.58 -10.07
C ASN A 21 3.28 34.94 -10.77
N GLY A 22 2.14 35.41 -11.29
CA GLY A 22 2.08 36.63 -12.10
C GLY A 22 2.86 36.48 -13.40
N SER A 23 3.92 37.29 -13.59
CA SER A 23 4.82 37.24 -14.75
C SER A 23 5.97 36.24 -14.60
N LEU A 24 6.29 35.81 -13.37
CA LEU A 24 7.35 34.87 -13.06
C LEU A 24 6.88 33.43 -13.26
N VAL A 25 7.65 32.66 -14.03
CA VAL A 25 7.41 31.24 -14.24
C VAL A 25 8.56 30.43 -13.67
N ASN A 26 8.29 29.67 -12.62
CA ASN A 26 9.26 28.73 -12.05
C ASN A 26 9.09 27.37 -12.74
N LYS A 27 10.12 26.92 -13.45
CA LYS A 27 10.17 25.60 -14.09
C LYS A 27 10.64 24.52 -13.09
N ALA A 28 9.78 24.18 -12.14
CA ALA A 28 10.13 23.20 -11.11
C ALA A 28 10.44 21.80 -11.67
N VAL A 29 9.81 21.40 -12.77
CA VAL A 29 10.13 20.17 -13.51
C VAL A 29 10.09 20.50 -15.00
N ASP A 30 11.18 20.24 -15.73
CA ASP A 30 11.35 20.54 -17.15
C ASP A 30 11.95 19.33 -17.89
N ASN A 31 11.13 18.69 -18.72
CA ASN A 31 11.52 17.56 -19.57
C ASN A 31 12.10 16.35 -18.81
N VAL A 32 11.46 15.97 -17.69
CA VAL A 32 11.86 14.79 -16.91
C VAL A 32 11.28 13.52 -17.55
N SER A 33 12.14 12.56 -17.87
CA SER A 33 11.75 11.28 -18.48
C SER A 33 12.51 10.12 -17.85
N PHE A 34 11.79 9.14 -17.31
CA PHE A 34 12.33 7.87 -16.80
C PHE A 34 11.19 6.86 -16.61
N ASN A 35 11.54 5.62 -16.32
CA ASN A 35 10.59 4.51 -16.17
C ASN A 35 10.91 3.70 -14.91
N VAL A 36 9.91 2.95 -14.45
CA VAL A 36 9.98 2.08 -13.26
C VAL A 36 9.39 0.71 -13.62
N LYS A 37 10.14 -0.36 -13.38
CA LYS A 37 9.75 -1.76 -13.53
C LYS A 37 9.11 -2.31 -12.24
N LYS A 38 8.51 -3.49 -12.33
CA LYS A 38 8.00 -4.23 -11.16
C LYS A 38 9.16 -4.63 -10.24
N GLY A 39 9.05 -4.28 -8.95
CA GLY A 39 10.07 -4.61 -7.95
C GLY A 39 11.39 -3.85 -8.08
N GLU A 40 11.46 -2.83 -8.96
CA GLU A 40 12.64 -1.97 -9.14
C GLU A 40 12.53 -0.72 -8.26
N ILE A 41 13.65 -0.30 -7.69
CA ILE A 41 13.77 0.94 -6.93
C ILE A 41 14.58 1.94 -7.75
N VAL A 42 13.94 3.05 -8.14
CA VAL A 42 14.57 4.18 -8.84
C VAL A 42 14.81 5.31 -7.86
N GLY A 43 16.08 5.62 -7.60
CA GLY A 43 16.51 6.76 -6.79
C GLY A 43 16.39 8.08 -7.55
N LEU A 44 15.73 9.07 -6.98
CA LEU A 44 15.65 10.43 -7.50
C LEU A 44 16.41 11.36 -6.55
N ILE A 45 17.58 11.84 -6.97
CA ILE A 45 18.52 12.59 -6.10
C ILE A 45 18.77 14.00 -6.62
N GLY A 46 19.24 14.89 -5.76
CA GLY A 46 19.63 16.26 -6.06
C GLY A 46 19.47 17.15 -4.84
N GLU A 47 19.92 18.39 -4.91
CA GLU A 47 19.78 19.36 -3.83
C GLU A 47 18.33 19.70 -3.49
N SER A 48 18.14 20.31 -2.32
CA SER A 48 16.86 20.92 -1.96
C SER A 48 16.43 21.93 -3.04
N GLY A 49 15.17 21.87 -3.47
CA GLY A 49 14.65 22.73 -4.53
C GLY A 49 14.94 22.26 -5.97
N SER A 50 15.62 21.12 -6.20
CA SER A 50 15.90 20.63 -7.56
C SER A 50 14.68 20.12 -8.33
N GLY A 51 13.53 19.94 -7.68
CA GLY A 51 12.25 19.52 -8.31
C GLY A 51 11.75 18.12 -7.95
N LYS A 52 12.50 17.34 -7.15
CA LYS A 52 12.20 15.92 -6.82
C LYS A 52 10.80 15.70 -6.24
N THR A 53 10.45 16.42 -5.18
CA THR A 53 9.12 16.38 -4.55
C THR A 53 8.02 16.81 -5.53
N THR A 54 8.31 17.74 -6.45
CA THR A 54 7.33 18.16 -7.46
C THR A 54 7.05 17.03 -8.46
N VAL A 55 8.07 16.27 -8.87
CA VAL A 55 7.88 15.05 -9.68
C VAL A 55 6.95 14.08 -8.95
N GLY A 56 7.29 13.72 -7.70
CA GLY A 56 6.48 12.78 -6.91
C GLY A 56 5.03 13.21 -6.76
N ARG A 57 4.78 14.48 -6.38
CA ARG A 57 3.44 15.05 -6.21
C ARG A 57 2.65 15.14 -7.53
N SER A 58 3.33 15.37 -8.66
CA SER A 58 2.69 15.35 -9.98
C SER A 58 2.23 13.94 -10.38
N LEU A 59 2.98 12.89 -10.06
CA LEU A 59 2.59 11.50 -10.36
C LEU A 59 1.32 11.07 -9.61
N LEU A 60 1.14 11.55 -8.39
CA LEU A 60 -0.08 11.35 -7.59
C LEU A 60 -1.20 12.33 -7.93
N ARG A 61 -0.95 13.26 -8.86
CA ARG A 61 -1.88 14.33 -9.24
C ARG A 61 -2.31 15.23 -8.08
N LEU A 62 -1.44 15.45 -7.10
CA LEU A 62 -1.62 16.55 -6.14
C LEU A 62 -1.50 17.91 -6.84
N TYR A 63 -0.75 17.94 -7.95
CA TYR A 63 -0.84 18.98 -8.98
C TYR A 63 -1.53 18.41 -10.21
N ASP A 64 -2.71 18.94 -10.55
CA ASP A 64 -3.52 18.45 -11.67
C ASP A 64 -3.09 19.02 -13.04
N ASP A 65 -2.22 20.03 -13.03
CA ASP A 65 -1.74 20.77 -14.19
C ASP A 65 -0.26 20.48 -14.47
N PHE A 66 0.02 19.32 -15.07
CA PHE A 66 1.32 18.97 -15.62
C PHE A 66 1.22 18.47 -17.06
N SER A 67 2.30 18.66 -17.82
CA SER A 67 2.41 18.25 -19.22
C SER A 67 3.27 16.99 -19.36
N GLY A 68 3.30 16.39 -20.55
CA GLY A 68 3.94 15.11 -20.80
C GLY A 68 3.02 13.88 -20.72
N PHE A 69 3.61 12.72 -20.97
CA PHE A 69 2.96 11.42 -20.85
C PHE A 69 3.37 10.75 -19.54
N VAL A 70 2.38 10.38 -18.74
CA VAL A 70 2.57 9.51 -17.59
C VAL A 70 1.62 8.34 -17.74
N THR A 71 2.14 7.13 -17.78
CA THR A 71 1.35 5.90 -17.96
C THR A 71 1.58 4.94 -16.81
N LEU A 72 0.50 4.36 -16.30
CA LEU A 72 0.51 3.32 -15.27
C LEU A 72 -0.11 2.05 -15.86
N HIS A 73 0.57 0.91 -15.92
CA HIS A 73 0.09 -0.31 -16.61
C HIS A 73 -0.39 0.00 -18.06
N ASN A 74 0.45 0.69 -18.84
CA ASN A 74 0.17 1.17 -20.21
C ASN A 74 -1.09 2.06 -20.35
N GLN A 75 -1.59 2.60 -19.25
CA GLN A 75 -2.75 3.47 -19.21
C GLN A 75 -2.34 4.89 -18.88
N ILE A 76 -2.59 5.84 -19.80
CA ILE A 76 -2.34 7.26 -19.54
C ILE A 76 -3.11 7.73 -18.29
N ILE A 77 -2.37 8.37 -17.40
CA ILE A 77 -2.86 9.05 -16.20
C ILE A 77 -2.50 10.55 -16.19
N SER A 78 -1.77 11.04 -17.21
CA SER A 78 -1.48 12.47 -17.39
C SER A 78 -2.65 13.25 -18.02
N GLY A 79 -2.53 14.58 -17.97
CA GLY A 79 -3.50 15.52 -18.55
C GLY A 79 -4.44 16.15 -17.53
N LYS A 80 -5.02 17.30 -17.88
CA LYS A 80 -5.80 18.13 -16.94
C LYS A 80 -7.04 17.46 -16.32
N ARG A 81 -7.63 16.47 -17.00
CA ARG A 81 -8.82 15.75 -16.52
C ARG A 81 -8.73 14.27 -16.86
N ILE A 82 -9.04 13.41 -15.90
CA ILE A 82 -9.19 11.96 -16.08
C ILE A 82 -10.56 11.51 -15.57
N SER A 83 -11.05 10.36 -16.03
CA SER A 83 -12.36 9.83 -15.60
C SER A 83 -12.31 9.39 -14.13
N ARG A 84 -13.46 9.38 -13.43
CA ARG A 84 -13.55 8.89 -12.04
C ARG A 84 -13.02 7.46 -11.89
N LYS A 85 -13.28 6.60 -12.90
CA LYS A 85 -12.76 5.23 -12.97
C LYS A 85 -11.23 5.21 -13.03
N ARG A 86 -10.63 6.09 -13.86
CA ARG A 86 -9.17 6.22 -14.00
C ARG A 86 -8.52 6.81 -12.74
N SER A 87 -9.12 7.83 -12.14
CA SER A 87 -8.64 8.39 -10.86
C SER A 87 -8.66 7.34 -9.75
N LYS A 88 -9.76 6.58 -9.62
CA LYS A 88 -9.84 5.48 -8.65
C LYS A 88 -8.81 4.37 -8.93
N PHE A 89 -8.60 4.03 -10.20
CA PHE A 89 -7.55 3.09 -10.60
C PHE A 89 -6.16 3.59 -10.20
N MET A 90 -5.84 4.85 -10.48
CA MET A 90 -4.55 5.46 -10.14
C MET A 90 -4.35 5.56 -8.63
N HIS A 91 -5.31 6.10 -7.87
CA HIS A 91 -5.22 6.21 -6.39
C HIS A 91 -5.17 4.86 -5.68
N LYS A 92 -5.60 3.76 -6.32
CA LYS A 92 -5.39 2.42 -5.77
C LYS A 92 -3.95 1.93 -6.01
N ASN A 93 -3.37 2.26 -7.17
CA ASN A 93 -2.13 1.65 -7.64
C ASN A 93 -0.88 2.51 -7.43
N ILE A 94 -1.01 3.82 -7.16
CA ILE A 94 0.10 4.72 -6.82
C ILE A 94 -0.17 5.28 -5.43
N GLN A 95 0.77 5.10 -4.51
CA GLN A 95 0.70 5.63 -3.14
C GLN A 95 1.95 6.42 -2.78
N MET A 96 1.83 7.32 -1.81
CA MET A 96 2.94 8.17 -1.36
C MET A 96 3.32 7.86 0.07
N ILE A 97 4.62 7.88 0.35
CA ILE A 97 5.16 8.03 1.71
C ILE A 97 5.68 9.47 1.79
N PHE A 98 5.06 10.28 2.65
CA PHE A 98 5.42 11.68 2.82
C PHE A 98 6.63 11.87 3.75
N GLN A 99 7.35 12.97 3.57
CA GLN A 99 8.54 13.36 4.34
C GLN A 99 8.27 13.54 5.84
N ASP A 100 7.12 14.12 6.20
CA ASP A 100 6.73 14.35 7.60
C ASP A 100 5.58 13.42 8.02
N PRO A 101 5.85 12.41 8.88
CA PRO A 101 4.83 11.55 9.42
C PRO A 101 3.75 12.27 10.22
N MET A 102 4.10 13.29 11.01
CA MET A 102 3.13 14.00 11.84
C MET A 102 2.11 14.75 10.98
N ALA A 103 2.57 15.47 9.95
CA ALA A 103 1.68 16.16 9.03
C ALA A 103 0.81 15.19 8.20
N SER A 104 1.30 13.96 7.96
CA SER A 104 0.58 12.98 7.14
C SER A 104 -0.52 12.22 7.90
N LEU A 105 -0.42 12.10 9.23
CA LEU A 105 -1.35 11.35 10.08
C LEU A 105 -2.32 12.30 10.79
N ASN A 106 -3.62 11.99 10.77
CA ASN A 106 -4.60 12.77 11.53
C ASN A 106 -4.51 12.39 13.02
N GLY A 107 -3.94 13.29 13.84
CA GLY A 107 -3.74 13.09 15.28
C GLY A 107 -5.03 12.90 16.11
N GLN A 108 -6.20 13.23 15.56
CA GLN A 108 -7.51 13.03 16.22
C GLN A 108 -8.06 11.61 16.03
N ASN A 109 -7.47 10.82 15.14
CA ASN A 109 -7.89 9.46 14.84
C ASN A 109 -6.86 8.45 15.35
N ASN A 110 -7.33 7.28 15.81
CA ASN A 110 -6.43 6.16 16.11
C ASN A 110 -5.90 5.52 14.82
N ILE A 111 -4.82 4.73 14.96
CA ILE A 111 -4.14 4.08 13.82
C ILE A 111 -5.10 3.19 13.03
N TYR A 112 -6.01 2.49 13.69
CA TYR A 112 -7.03 1.65 13.08
C TYR A 112 -7.89 2.45 12.10
N SER A 113 -8.36 3.62 12.52
CA SER A 113 -9.20 4.49 11.68
C SER A 113 -8.42 5.06 10.50
N ILE A 114 -7.16 5.45 10.73
CA ILE A 114 -6.27 5.96 9.68
C ILE A 114 -5.99 4.88 8.62
N LEU A 115 -5.70 3.65 9.02
CA LEU A 115 -5.43 2.54 8.11
C LEU A 115 -6.71 2.00 7.45
N LYS A 116 -7.86 2.12 8.11
CA LYS A 116 -9.17 1.75 7.54
C LYS A 116 -9.58 2.66 6.37
N GLU A 117 -9.24 3.93 6.39
CA GLU A 117 -9.68 4.91 5.38
C GLU A 117 -9.26 4.49 3.94
N PRO A 118 -7.99 4.20 3.63
CA PRO A 118 -7.58 3.73 2.30
C PRO A 118 -8.34 2.48 1.82
N LEU A 119 -8.62 1.54 2.72
CA LEU A 119 -9.37 0.31 2.41
C LEU A 119 -10.81 0.61 1.99
N VAL A 120 -11.46 1.57 2.66
CA VAL A 120 -12.85 1.97 2.41
C VAL A 120 -12.95 2.82 1.15
N VAL A 121 -12.11 3.84 1.00
CA VAL A 121 -12.11 4.77 -0.15
C VAL A 121 -11.87 4.02 -1.46
N ASN A 122 -10.89 3.10 -1.46
CA ASN A 122 -10.60 2.28 -2.64
C ASN A 122 -11.62 1.14 -2.84
N GLY A 123 -12.49 0.87 -1.86
CA GLY A 123 -13.53 -0.15 -1.92
C GLY A 123 -12.98 -1.58 -1.93
N ILE A 124 -11.81 -1.79 -1.31
CA ILE A 124 -11.10 -3.08 -1.28
C ILE A 124 -11.97 -4.11 -0.55
N ILE A 125 -12.40 -3.78 0.67
CA ILE A 125 -13.25 -4.67 1.49
C ILE A 125 -14.61 -4.89 0.83
N LYS A 126 -15.22 -3.84 0.26
CA LYS A 126 -16.50 -3.97 -0.45
C LYS A 126 -16.41 -4.95 -1.63
N ASN A 127 -15.31 -4.90 -2.38
CA ASN A 127 -15.08 -5.81 -3.50
C ASN A 127 -14.82 -7.24 -3.01
N LYS A 128 -14.03 -7.43 -1.94
CA LYS A 128 -13.78 -8.75 -1.33
C LYS A 128 -15.07 -9.41 -0.84
N ILE A 129 -15.92 -8.67 -0.12
CA ILE A 129 -17.23 -9.17 0.34
C ILE A 129 -18.16 -9.48 -0.83
N LYS A 130 -18.15 -8.65 -1.89
CA LYS A 130 -18.94 -8.92 -3.10
C LYS A 130 -18.49 -10.22 -3.77
N ASP A 131 -17.19 -10.48 -3.81
CA ASP A 131 -16.64 -11.70 -4.40
C ASP A 131 -17.04 -12.95 -3.60
N ILE A 132 -16.79 -12.95 -2.28
CA ILE A 132 -17.20 -14.01 -1.36
C ILE A 132 -18.71 -14.28 -1.46
N SER A 133 -19.53 -13.24 -1.56
CA SER A 133 -20.99 -13.41 -1.59
C SER A 133 -21.53 -14.15 -2.83
N LYS A 134 -20.73 -14.40 -3.86
CA LYS A 134 -21.15 -15.11 -5.08
C LYS A 134 -21.35 -16.60 -4.84
N ASP A 135 -20.48 -17.21 -4.04
CA ASP A 135 -20.34 -18.65 -3.87
C ASP A 135 -20.39 -19.10 -2.40
N TRP A 136 -20.38 -18.16 -1.45
CA TRP A 136 -20.37 -18.45 0.00
C TRP A 136 -21.38 -19.51 0.46
N ILE A 137 -22.64 -19.45 0.01
CA ILE A 137 -23.68 -20.40 0.45
C ILE A 137 -23.30 -21.83 0.06
N LYS A 138 -22.80 -22.02 -1.16
CA LYS A 138 -22.42 -23.33 -1.68
C LYS A 138 -21.22 -23.88 -0.90
N ILE A 139 -20.18 -23.07 -0.74
CA ILE A 139 -18.97 -23.45 0.00
C ILE A 139 -19.29 -23.83 1.45
N ALA A 140 -20.12 -23.04 2.13
CA ALA A 140 -20.52 -23.31 3.52
C ALA A 140 -21.39 -24.56 3.68
N ASP A 141 -22.13 -24.97 2.64
CA ASP A 141 -22.91 -26.21 2.66
C ASP A 141 -22.04 -27.42 2.33
N ASN A 142 -21.21 -27.35 1.29
CA ASN A 142 -20.39 -28.47 0.81
C ASN A 142 -19.30 -28.87 1.82
N PHE A 143 -18.70 -27.90 2.50
CA PHE A 143 -17.58 -28.13 3.43
C PHE A 143 -17.97 -27.98 4.90
N HIS A 144 -19.26 -28.00 5.24
CA HIS A 144 -19.76 -27.76 6.61
C HIS A 144 -19.05 -28.62 7.67
N TYR A 145 -19.03 -29.94 7.46
CA TYR A 145 -18.44 -30.89 8.41
C TYR A 145 -16.92 -30.81 8.45
N THR A 146 -16.26 -30.53 7.31
CA THR A 146 -14.82 -30.28 7.26
C THR A 146 -14.45 -29.03 8.06
N PHE A 147 -15.20 -27.94 7.90
CA PHE A 147 -14.98 -26.72 8.68
C PHE A 147 -15.27 -26.94 10.17
N LEU A 148 -16.33 -27.67 10.50
CA LEU A 148 -16.67 -27.99 11.89
C LEU A 148 -15.61 -28.88 12.54
N GLU A 149 -15.14 -29.92 11.87
CA GLU A 149 -14.08 -30.79 12.38
C GLU A 149 -12.79 -29.99 12.64
N GLU A 150 -12.34 -29.21 11.66
CA GLU A 150 -11.06 -28.53 11.78
C GLU A 150 -11.12 -27.34 12.75
N SER A 151 -12.27 -26.68 12.87
CA SER A 151 -12.48 -25.68 13.94
C SER A 151 -12.41 -26.29 15.34
N LEU A 152 -13.01 -27.46 15.57
CA LEU A 152 -12.96 -28.16 16.86
C LEU A 152 -11.54 -28.65 17.16
N LYS A 153 -10.85 -29.19 16.16
CA LYS A 153 -9.45 -29.61 16.31
C LYS A 153 -8.53 -28.46 16.72
N LEU A 154 -8.67 -27.29 16.09
CA LEU A 154 -7.89 -26.10 16.44
C LEU A 154 -8.31 -25.48 17.78
N GLU A 155 -9.58 -25.58 18.17
CA GLU A 155 -10.04 -25.22 19.53
C GLU A 155 -9.38 -26.13 20.58
N LEU A 156 -9.36 -27.44 20.33
CA LEU A 156 -8.71 -28.41 21.20
C LEU A 156 -7.20 -28.15 21.33
N GLU A 157 -6.53 -27.87 20.21
CA GLU A 157 -5.09 -27.50 20.21
C GLU A 157 -4.84 -26.24 21.05
N ASN A 158 -5.67 -25.20 20.89
CA ASN A 158 -5.57 -23.97 21.67
C ASN A 158 -5.68 -24.24 23.19
N ILE A 159 -6.62 -25.08 23.61
CA ILE A 159 -6.80 -25.43 25.02
C ILE A 159 -5.61 -26.26 25.53
N ARG A 160 -5.15 -27.25 24.76
CA ARG A 160 -3.99 -28.09 25.12
C ARG A 160 -2.71 -27.28 25.27
N VAL A 161 -2.45 -26.34 24.36
CA VAL A 161 -1.29 -25.45 24.44
C VAL A 161 -1.37 -24.58 25.70
N ALA A 162 -2.54 -24.01 26.01
CA ALA A 162 -2.75 -23.25 27.23
C ALA A 162 -2.52 -24.11 28.49
N ASN A 163 -3.09 -25.32 28.54
CA ASN A 163 -2.92 -26.25 29.66
C ASN A 163 -1.45 -26.66 29.85
N ARG A 164 -0.74 -26.94 28.75
CA ARG A 164 0.69 -27.30 28.77
C ARG A 164 1.56 -26.18 29.33
N LEU A 165 1.22 -24.92 29.09
CA LEU A 165 1.96 -23.76 29.61
C LEU A 165 1.57 -23.42 31.05
N LEU A 166 0.28 -23.51 31.40
CA LEU A 166 -0.22 -23.21 32.74
C LEU A 166 0.19 -24.24 33.79
N LYS A 167 0.23 -25.54 33.43
CA LYS A 167 0.57 -26.62 34.36
C LYS A 167 1.93 -26.43 35.07
N PRO A 168 3.07 -26.27 34.37
CA PRO A 168 4.36 -26.06 35.03
C PRO A 168 4.43 -24.73 35.77
N PHE A 169 3.73 -23.70 35.29
CA PHE A 169 3.67 -22.39 35.94
C PHE A 169 2.99 -22.46 37.31
N VAL A 170 1.79 -23.03 37.36
CA VAL A 170 1.04 -23.20 38.62
C VAL A 170 1.83 -24.07 39.59
N ALA A 171 2.37 -25.21 39.13
CA ALA A 171 3.15 -26.11 39.99
C ALA A 171 4.40 -25.43 40.58
N LYS A 172 5.12 -24.64 39.77
CA LYS A 172 6.27 -23.85 40.22
C LYS A 172 5.85 -22.87 41.31
N TRP A 173 4.89 -22.00 41.05
CA TRP A 173 4.56 -20.90 41.95
C TRP A 173 3.80 -21.33 43.21
N GLN A 174 3.09 -22.46 43.18
CA GLN A 174 2.55 -23.09 44.39
C GLN A 174 3.64 -23.63 45.33
N SER A 175 4.80 -24.03 44.80
CA SER A 175 5.92 -24.54 45.58
C SER A 175 6.83 -23.44 46.16
N VAL A 176 6.76 -22.23 45.60
CA VAL A 176 7.56 -21.09 46.05
C VAL A 176 7.01 -20.59 47.38
N LYS A 177 7.78 -20.75 48.46
CA LYS A 177 7.53 -20.04 49.72
C LYS A 177 8.17 -18.66 49.62
N LEU A 178 7.35 -17.62 49.68
CA LEU A 178 7.82 -16.24 49.70
C LEU A 178 8.40 -15.96 51.08
N ALA A 179 9.67 -15.52 51.13
CA ALA A 179 10.39 -15.28 52.38
C ALA A 179 9.81 -14.08 53.15
N GLU A 180 9.91 -14.10 54.49
CA GLU A 180 9.56 -12.94 55.32
C GLU A 180 10.47 -11.76 55.02
N PHE A 181 9.91 -10.55 54.99
CA PHE A 181 10.67 -9.35 54.66
C PHE A 181 11.73 -9.03 55.72
N SER A 182 12.99 -8.94 55.29
CA SER A 182 14.12 -8.62 56.16
C SER A 182 14.66 -7.23 55.85
N ALA A 183 14.95 -6.43 56.89
CA ALA A 183 15.56 -5.12 56.73
C ALA A 183 17.08 -5.18 56.41
N SER A 184 17.66 -6.39 56.43
CA SER A 184 19.11 -6.63 56.22
C SER A 184 19.46 -7.11 54.81
N GLU A 185 18.48 -7.57 54.03
CA GLU A 185 18.70 -7.98 52.64
C GLU A 185 18.60 -6.79 51.69
N SER A 186 19.24 -6.91 50.52
CA SER A 186 19.09 -5.91 49.47
C SER A 186 17.66 -5.91 48.96
N THR A 187 17.14 -4.71 48.69
CA THR A 187 15.81 -4.51 48.13
C THR A 187 15.70 -5.14 46.75
N ASP A 188 16.77 -5.10 45.96
CA ASP A 188 16.85 -5.75 44.64
C ASP A 188 16.69 -7.27 44.69
N ASP A 189 17.26 -7.95 45.69
CA ASP A 189 17.11 -9.39 45.86
C ASP A 189 15.68 -9.77 46.27
N GLN A 190 15.07 -8.95 47.14
CA GLN A 190 13.65 -9.09 47.48
C GLN A 190 12.75 -8.77 46.29
N PHE A 191 13.12 -7.80 45.43
CA PHE A 191 12.35 -7.40 44.24
C PHE A 191 12.31 -8.46 43.14
N ASN A 192 13.43 -9.15 42.88
CA ASN A 192 13.59 -10.03 41.72
C ASN A 192 12.68 -11.26 41.74
N ALA A 193 12.45 -11.86 42.92
CA ALA A 193 11.60 -13.04 43.06
C ALA A 193 10.13 -12.76 42.67
N TYR A 194 9.58 -11.60 43.09
CA TYR A 194 8.21 -11.18 42.79
C TYR A 194 8.02 -10.78 41.34
N PHE A 195 9.00 -10.10 40.75
CA PHE A 195 8.97 -9.73 39.34
C PHE A 195 9.01 -10.94 38.41
N GLY A 196 9.68 -12.02 38.83
CA GLY A 196 9.70 -13.29 38.09
C GLY A 196 8.30 -13.85 37.83
N PHE A 197 7.38 -13.77 38.79
CA PHE A 197 5.99 -14.26 38.63
C PHE A 197 5.26 -13.51 37.51
N LEU A 198 5.24 -12.18 37.58
CA LEU A 198 4.54 -11.35 36.60
C LEU A 198 5.17 -11.43 35.20
N GLU A 199 6.48 -11.59 35.11
CA GLU A 199 7.19 -11.78 33.84
C GLU A 199 6.92 -13.13 33.21
N GLU A 200 6.99 -14.22 33.98
CA GLU A 200 6.67 -15.56 33.47
C GLU A 200 5.22 -15.65 33.03
N ARG A 201 4.30 -15.08 33.81
CA ARG A 201 2.90 -14.95 33.42
C ARG A 201 2.75 -14.20 32.09
N GLY A 202 3.43 -13.06 31.94
CA GLY A 202 3.42 -12.29 30.69
C GLY A 202 3.96 -13.07 29.48
N LYS A 203 5.03 -13.87 29.68
CA LYS A 203 5.59 -14.75 28.64
C LYS A 203 4.61 -15.85 28.22
N ILE A 204 3.98 -16.53 29.19
CA ILE A 204 2.98 -17.57 28.93
C ILE A 204 1.79 -17.01 28.17
N ASN A 205 1.28 -15.87 28.63
CA ASN A 205 0.22 -15.13 27.97
C ASN A 205 0.57 -14.88 26.50
N SER A 206 1.73 -14.24 26.22
CA SER A 206 2.17 -13.99 24.84
C SER A 206 2.20 -15.26 23.97
N LEU A 207 2.70 -16.38 24.49
CA LEU A 207 2.74 -17.66 23.75
C LEU A 207 1.33 -18.19 23.43
N ILE A 208 0.38 -18.08 24.37
CA ILE A 208 -1.01 -18.48 24.16
C ILE A 208 -1.65 -17.64 23.05
N VAL A 209 -1.54 -16.31 23.12
CA VAL A 209 -2.11 -15.41 22.09
C VAL A 209 -1.51 -15.68 20.72
N ASN A 210 -0.20 -15.90 20.63
CA ASN A 210 0.47 -16.22 19.36
C ASN A 210 -0.06 -17.53 18.75
N SER A 211 -0.30 -18.56 19.59
CA SER A 211 -0.92 -19.81 19.15
C SER A 211 -2.33 -19.58 18.61
N PHE A 212 -3.14 -18.75 19.29
CA PHE A 212 -4.50 -18.43 18.85
C PHE A 212 -4.52 -17.69 17.50
N TYR A 213 -3.62 -16.71 17.32
CA TYR A 213 -3.48 -16.01 16.03
C TYR A 213 -3.14 -16.97 14.89
N LYS A 214 -2.18 -17.87 15.11
CA LYS A 214 -1.80 -18.89 14.13
C LYS A 214 -2.98 -19.77 13.73
N ASN A 215 -3.77 -20.23 14.70
CA ASN A 215 -4.92 -21.09 14.45
C ASN A 215 -6.06 -20.34 13.72
N ILE A 216 -6.26 -19.05 14.03
CA ILE A 216 -7.18 -18.18 13.29
C ILE A 216 -6.75 -18.04 11.81
N GLU A 217 -5.46 -17.83 11.56
CA GLU A 217 -4.93 -17.74 10.20
C GLU A 217 -5.11 -19.04 9.42
N GLN A 218 -4.93 -20.19 10.08
CA GLN A 218 -5.21 -21.51 9.49
C GLN A 218 -6.68 -21.68 9.11
N LEU A 219 -7.63 -21.23 9.93
CA LEU A 219 -9.06 -21.28 9.59
C LEU A 219 -9.43 -20.39 8.40
N ILE A 220 -8.85 -19.20 8.31
CA ILE A 220 -9.06 -18.30 7.17
C ILE A 220 -8.45 -18.91 5.91
N ALA A 221 -7.22 -19.44 6.00
CA ALA A 221 -6.56 -20.12 4.88
C ALA A 221 -7.33 -21.37 4.42
N LEU A 222 -7.91 -22.13 5.36
CA LEU A 222 -8.78 -23.27 5.04
C LEU A 222 -9.98 -22.84 4.21
N TYR A 223 -10.65 -21.74 4.57
CA TYR A 223 -11.75 -21.19 3.78
C TYR A 223 -11.30 -20.79 2.38
N ASP A 224 -10.19 -20.04 2.27
CA ASP A 224 -9.67 -19.57 0.99
C ASP A 224 -9.27 -20.75 0.08
N ASN A 225 -8.66 -21.80 0.64
CA ASN A 225 -8.31 -23.03 -0.07
C ASN A 225 -9.56 -23.76 -0.58
N LYS A 226 -10.58 -23.96 0.28
CA LYS A 226 -11.83 -24.63 -0.12
C LYS A 226 -12.65 -23.81 -1.10
N GLN A 227 -12.60 -22.48 -1.03
CA GLN A 227 -13.15 -21.61 -2.05
C GLN A 227 -12.43 -21.81 -3.40
N SER A 228 -11.10 -21.94 -3.39
CA SER A 228 -10.32 -22.22 -4.59
C SER A 228 -10.65 -23.60 -5.17
N ASP A 229 -10.70 -24.65 -4.34
CA ASP A 229 -11.08 -26.01 -4.74
C ASP A 229 -12.46 -26.02 -5.42
N PHE A 230 -13.45 -25.37 -4.78
CA PHE A 230 -14.80 -25.23 -5.31
C PHE A 230 -14.84 -24.52 -6.67
N ARG A 231 -14.10 -23.41 -6.81
CA ARG A 231 -14.06 -22.63 -8.07
C ARG A 231 -13.36 -23.37 -9.21
N ASN A 232 -12.44 -24.28 -8.87
CA ASN A 232 -11.71 -25.09 -9.85
C ASN A 232 -12.43 -26.42 -10.17
N ASN A 233 -13.65 -26.64 -9.64
CA ASN A 233 -14.40 -27.90 -9.74
C ASN A 233 -13.66 -29.13 -9.17
N ASN A 234 -12.76 -28.92 -8.21
CA ASN A 234 -12.14 -30.01 -7.45
C ASN A 234 -13.08 -30.44 -6.30
N ILE A 235 -14.26 -30.92 -6.68
CA ILE A 235 -15.31 -31.39 -5.76
C ILE A 235 -15.38 -32.92 -5.89
N ASP A 236 -15.80 -33.61 -4.83
CA ASP A 236 -15.95 -35.08 -4.84
C ASP A 236 -16.90 -35.55 -5.96
N PHE A 237 -16.62 -36.73 -6.51
CA PHE A 237 -17.25 -37.24 -7.75
C PHE A 237 -18.78 -37.28 -7.65
N ASP A 238 -19.31 -37.62 -6.47
CA ASP A 238 -20.75 -37.84 -6.25
C ASP A 238 -21.54 -36.52 -6.11
N GLU A 239 -20.89 -35.46 -5.65
CA GLU A 239 -21.49 -34.11 -5.58
C GLU A 239 -21.59 -33.49 -6.98
N VAL A 240 -20.66 -33.81 -7.87
CA VAL A 240 -20.70 -33.40 -9.28
C VAL A 240 -21.91 -34.02 -9.98
N GLU A 241 -22.17 -35.32 -9.78
CA GLU A 241 -23.35 -36.00 -10.33
C GLU A 241 -24.66 -35.41 -9.80
N LEU A 242 -24.74 -35.11 -8.50
CA LEU A 242 -25.92 -34.47 -7.92
C LEU A 242 -26.13 -33.04 -8.42
N GLU A 243 -25.06 -32.23 -8.54
CA GLU A 243 -25.17 -30.88 -9.08
C GLU A 243 -25.58 -30.91 -10.56
N GLN A 244 -25.08 -31.88 -11.33
CA GLN A 244 -25.53 -32.14 -12.70
C GLN A 244 -27.02 -32.51 -12.74
N ALA A 245 -27.48 -33.44 -11.89
CA ALA A 245 -28.89 -33.83 -11.81
C ALA A 245 -29.80 -32.67 -11.35
N ARG A 246 -29.35 -31.82 -10.41
CA ARG A 246 -30.05 -30.60 -9.98
C ARG A 246 -30.14 -29.58 -11.09
N ASN A 247 -29.03 -29.33 -11.78
CA ASN A 247 -28.98 -28.43 -12.92
C ASN A 247 -29.90 -28.92 -14.03
N GLU A 248 -29.93 -30.23 -14.30
CA GLU A 248 -30.82 -30.84 -15.28
C GLU A 248 -32.30 -30.75 -14.86
N TYR A 249 -32.64 -31.03 -13.61
CA TYR A 249 -34.01 -30.82 -13.11
C TYR A 249 -34.44 -29.33 -13.17
N HIS A 250 -33.56 -28.41 -12.77
CA HIS A 250 -33.81 -26.97 -12.88
C HIS A 250 -33.97 -26.54 -14.34
N ARG A 251 -33.16 -27.09 -15.24
CA ARG A 251 -33.29 -26.92 -16.68
C ARG A 251 -34.66 -27.41 -17.14
N GLN A 252 -35.05 -28.65 -16.85
CA GLN A 252 -36.37 -29.19 -17.22
C GLN A 252 -37.54 -28.36 -16.63
N LYS A 253 -37.41 -27.84 -15.41
CA LYS A 253 -38.40 -26.95 -14.78
C LYS A 253 -38.51 -25.62 -15.51
N GLN A 254 -37.40 -25.05 -15.94
CA GLN A 254 -37.35 -23.87 -16.80
C GLN A 254 -38.00 -24.17 -18.15
N LEU A 255 -37.71 -25.35 -18.74
CA LEU A 255 -38.26 -25.83 -20.00
C LEU A 255 -39.79 -25.98 -20.00
N ARG A 256 -40.42 -26.05 -18.81
CA ARG A 256 -41.88 -26.01 -18.66
C ARG A 256 -42.49 -24.69 -19.10
N PHE A 257 -41.77 -23.59 -18.92
CA PHE A 257 -42.28 -22.24 -19.18
C PHE A 257 -41.86 -21.70 -20.54
N LYS A 258 -40.66 -22.06 -21.02
CA LYS A 258 -40.08 -21.62 -22.30
C LYS A 258 -39.21 -22.71 -22.91
N THR A 259 -38.87 -22.61 -24.19
CA THR A 259 -38.03 -23.61 -24.90
C THR A 259 -36.57 -23.61 -24.41
N ALA A 260 -35.81 -24.67 -24.67
CA ALA A 260 -34.37 -24.73 -24.34
C ALA A 260 -33.59 -23.64 -25.07
N LEU A 261 -33.95 -23.48 -26.34
CA LEU A 261 -33.42 -22.47 -27.23
C LEU A 261 -33.68 -21.05 -26.70
N TYR A 262 -34.78 -20.78 -25.99
CA TYR A 262 -35.01 -19.50 -25.34
C TYR A 262 -33.96 -19.18 -24.26
N TYR A 263 -33.69 -20.12 -23.35
CA TYR A 263 -32.75 -19.90 -22.23
C TYR A 263 -31.30 -19.78 -22.72
N GLU A 264 -30.90 -20.64 -23.65
CA GLU A 264 -29.58 -20.57 -24.29
C GLU A 264 -29.38 -19.20 -24.98
N ASN A 265 -30.37 -18.73 -25.73
CA ASN A 265 -30.32 -17.41 -26.35
C ASN A 265 -30.33 -16.27 -25.32
N LYS A 266 -31.02 -16.44 -24.18
CA LYS A 266 -31.10 -15.43 -23.10
C LYS A 266 -29.75 -15.27 -22.40
N ASP A 267 -29.09 -16.37 -22.04
CA ASP A 267 -27.77 -16.32 -21.40
C ASP A 267 -26.73 -15.76 -22.35
N LEU A 268 -26.78 -16.19 -23.62
CA LEU A 268 -25.96 -15.61 -24.69
C LEU A 268 -26.20 -14.10 -24.85
N PHE A 269 -27.46 -13.64 -24.80
CA PHE A 269 -27.79 -12.22 -24.83
C PHE A 269 -27.23 -11.47 -23.62
N VAL A 270 -27.36 -11.99 -22.40
CA VAL A 270 -26.83 -11.35 -21.19
C VAL A 270 -25.30 -11.22 -21.24
N GLN A 271 -24.61 -12.27 -21.70
CA GLN A 271 -23.16 -12.24 -21.91
C GLN A 271 -22.78 -11.19 -22.96
N ARG A 272 -23.38 -11.25 -24.15
CA ARG A 272 -23.14 -10.28 -25.24
C ARG A 272 -23.47 -8.85 -24.84
N PHE A 273 -24.53 -8.63 -24.08
CA PHE A 273 -24.92 -7.31 -23.58
C PHE A 273 -23.90 -6.75 -22.58
N LYS A 274 -23.35 -7.58 -21.70
CA LYS A 274 -22.25 -7.19 -20.79
C LYS A 274 -21.00 -6.86 -21.58
N GLU A 275 -20.60 -7.70 -22.54
CA GLU A 275 -19.46 -7.46 -23.43
C GLU A 275 -19.63 -6.15 -24.21
N PHE A 276 -20.79 -5.92 -24.81
CA PHE A 276 -21.12 -4.69 -25.52
C PHE A 276 -21.01 -3.45 -24.64
N ASN A 277 -21.55 -3.49 -23.42
CA ASN A 277 -21.45 -2.36 -22.49
C ASN A 277 -20.01 -2.11 -22.04
N ASN A 278 -19.22 -3.16 -21.82
CA ASN A 278 -17.80 -3.04 -21.49
C ASN A 278 -17.03 -2.41 -22.66
N LEU A 279 -17.22 -2.91 -23.89
CA LEU A 279 -16.62 -2.35 -25.10
C LEU A 279 -17.01 -0.88 -25.30
N ARG A 280 -18.29 -0.54 -25.10
CA ARG A 280 -18.78 0.85 -25.16
C ARG A 280 -18.06 1.75 -24.14
N SER A 281 -17.89 1.27 -22.92
CA SER A 281 -17.16 2.01 -21.87
C SER A 281 -15.68 2.16 -22.22
N GLN A 282 -15.03 1.11 -22.70
CA GLN A 282 -13.61 1.12 -23.08
C GLN A 282 -13.35 2.08 -24.25
N ASN A 283 -14.17 2.04 -25.30
CA ASN A 283 -14.05 2.96 -26.43
C ASN A 283 -14.25 4.42 -26.03
N LYS A 284 -15.19 4.68 -25.11
CA LYS A 284 -15.41 6.02 -24.56
C LYS A 284 -14.20 6.48 -23.72
N ASP A 285 -13.64 5.60 -22.90
CA ASP A 285 -12.45 5.93 -22.10
C ASP A 285 -11.25 6.19 -23.02
N PHE A 286 -10.99 5.33 -24.00
CA PHE A 286 -9.91 5.46 -24.99
C PHE A 286 -9.95 6.81 -25.74
N THR A 287 -11.09 7.15 -26.32
CA THR A 287 -11.25 8.42 -27.06
C THR A 287 -11.10 9.64 -26.16
N ASN A 288 -11.61 9.58 -24.92
CA ASN A 288 -11.42 10.67 -23.96
C ASN A 288 -9.95 10.84 -23.57
N ILE A 289 -9.21 9.73 -23.44
CA ILE A 289 -7.78 9.75 -23.11
C ILE A 289 -6.99 10.44 -24.22
N ALA A 290 -7.12 9.98 -25.48
CA ALA A 290 -6.42 10.58 -26.60
C ALA A 290 -6.75 12.07 -26.74
N LYS A 291 -8.05 12.42 -26.62
CA LYS A 291 -8.50 13.81 -26.64
C LYS A 291 -7.90 14.65 -25.50
N ASN A 292 -7.81 14.09 -24.29
CA ASN A 292 -7.25 14.80 -23.15
C ASN A 292 -5.73 14.94 -23.26
N ALA A 293 -5.03 13.94 -23.78
CA ALA A 293 -3.60 14.02 -24.09
C ALA A 293 -3.33 15.14 -25.11
N LEU A 294 -4.04 15.15 -26.24
CA LEU A 294 -3.92 16.21 -27.26
C LEU A 294 -4.22 17.61 -26.69
N ARG A 295 -5.26 17.74 -25.85
CA ARG A 295 -5.55 19.01 -25.16
C ARG A 295 -4.43 19.42 -24.21
N ASN A 296 -3.79 18.44 -23.56
CA ASN A 296 -2.64 18.69 -22.70
C ASN A 296 -1.51 19.31 -23.51
N PHE A 297 -1.17 18.75 -24.67
CA PHE A 297 -0.16 19.31 -25.57
C PHE A 297 -0.53 20.71 -26.07
N VAL A 298 -1.78 20.94 -26.45
CA VAL A 298 -2.25 22.30 -26.81
C VAL A 298 -2.02 23.30 -25.66
N GLN A 299 -2.19 22.86 -24.42
CA GLN A 299 -1.93 23.69 -23.25
C GLN A 299 -0.43 23.85 -22.96
N GLU A 300 0.37 22.80 -23.15
CA GLU A 300 1.84 22.83 -23.07
C GLU A 300 2.41 23.88 -24.04
N PHE A 301 2.09 23.77 -25.34
CA PHE A 301 2.53 24.74 -26.34
C PHE A 301 2.04 26.17 -26.06
N LYS A 302 0.83 26.33 -25.46
CA LYS A 302 0.36 27.64 -25.00
C LYS A 302 1.25 28.20 -23.89
N ASN A 303 1.57 27.38 -22.89
CA ASN A 303 2.37 27.77 -21.75
C ASN A 303 3.81 28.11 -22.20
N GLU A 304 4.43 27.26 -23.01
CA GLU A 304 5.76 27.53 -23.57
C GLU A 304 5.80 28.79 -24.42
N ALA A 305 4.78 29.01 -25.27
CA ALA A 305 4.66 30.25 -26.03
C ALA A 305 4.62 31.48 -25.09
N ASN A 306 3.85 31.43 -24.00
CA ASN A 306 3.79 32.52 -23.04
C ASN A 306 5.13 32.73 -22.30
N ILE A 307 5.82 31.65 -21.94
CA ILE A 307 7.14 31.72 -21.29
C ILE A 307 8.14 32.38 -22.23
N HIS A 308 8.26 31.90 -23.47
CA HIS A 308 9.16 32.48 -24.46
C HIS A 308 8.82 33.92 -24.81
N LYS A 309 7.52 34.27 -24.82
CA LYS A 309 7.09 35.66 -24.98
C LYS A 309 7.67 36.54 -23.86
N ASN A 310 7.53 36.12 -22.61
CA ASN A 310 8.03 36.88 -21.46
C ASN A 310 9.56 36.96 -21.49
N GLU A 311 10.26 35.84 -21.72
CA GLU A 311 11.73 35.77 -21.84
C GLU A 311 12.26 36.68 -22.97
N ALA A 312 11.55 36.73 -24.11
CA ALA A 312 11.90 37.61 -25.21
C ALA A 312 11.76 39.09 -24.79
N TYR A 313 10.64 39.48 -24.17
CA TYR A 313 10.43 40.89 -23.81
C TYR A 313 11.21 41.36 -22.57
N SER A 314 11.80 40.45 -21.80
CA SER A 314 12.58 40.78 -20.60
C SER A 314 14.10 40.87 -20.83
N THR A 315 14.61 40.44 -21.98
CA THR A 315 16.05 40.38 -22.24
C THR A 315 16.62 41.69 -22.80
N SER A 316 17.88 41.98 -22.47
CA SER A 316 18.70 43.03 -23.08
C SER A 316 19.49 42.56 -24.30
N SER A 317 19.69 41.25 -24.47
CA SER A 317 20.39 40.68 -25.63
C SER A 317 19.48 40.53 -26.85
N LEU A 318 19.88 41.11 -27.98
CA LEU A 318 19.13 41.08 -29.24
C LEU A 318 19.04 39.67 -29.84
N SER A 319 20.14 38.91 -29.82
CA SER A 319 20.15 37.53 -30.33
C SER A 319 19.28 36.60 -29.49
N TYR A 320 19.30 36.78 -28.17
CA TYR A 320 18.41 36.03 -27.26
C TYR A 320 16.94 36.44 -27.44
N PHE A 321 16.66 37.73 -27.69
CA PHE A 321 15.32 38.20 -28.04
C PHE A 321 14.79 37.46 -29.27
N PHE A 322 15.57 37.43 -30.36
CA PHE A 322 15.15 36.78 -31.60
C PHE A 322 15.00 35.27 -31.45
N HIS A 323 15.91 34.61 -30.73
CA HIS A 323 15.79 33.19 -30.38
C HIS A 323 14.45 32.89 -29.68
N LYS A 324 14.13 33.61 -28.60
CA LYS A 324 12.89 33.41 -27.84
C LYS A 324 11.66 33.85 -28.60
N TYR A 325 11.73 34.92 -29.41
CA TYR A 325 10.61 35.37 -30.21
C TYR A 325 10.23 34.37 -31.32
N LYS A 326 11.23 33.75 -31.98
CA LYS A 326 11.01 32.66 -32.94
C LYS A 326 10.29 31.49 -32.28
N LEU A 327 10.78 31.01 -31.13
CA LEU A 327 10.15 29.92 -30.36
C LEU A 327 8.73 30.28 -29.91
N TYR A 328 8.50 31.51 -29.45
CA TYR A 328 7.17 32.01 -29.10
C TYR A 328 6.19 31.88 -30.28
N LYS A 329 6.57 32.36 -31.47
CA LYS A 329 5.69 32.31 -32.65
C LYS A 329 5.50 30.90 -33.18
N LEU A 330 6.56 30.09 -33.16
CA LEU A 330 6.52 28.71 -33.59
C LEU A 330 5.58 27.87 -32.70
N ASN A 331 5.74 27.95 -31.37
CA ASN A 331 4.87 27.24 -30.43
C ASN A 331 3.41 27.72 -30.49
N LEU A 332 3.18 29.01 -30.71
CA LEU A 332 1.83 29.55 -30.90
C LEU A 332 1.16 29.01 -32.16
N PHE A 333 1.92 28.80 -33.24
CA PHE A 333 1.44 28.21 -34.48
C PHE A 333 1.21 26.70 -34.36
N ALA A 334 2.16 25.96 -33.80
CA ALA A 334 2.03 24.52 -33.53
C ALA A 334 0.77 24.22 -32.69
N LYS A 335 0.53 25.01 -31.64
CA LYS A 335 -0.71 24.97 -30.84
C LYS A 335 -1.97 25.10 -31.71
N LYS A 336 -1.99 26.02 -32.67
CA LYS A 336 -3.13 26.29 -33.54
C LYS A 336 -3.39 25.09 -34.46
N GLU A 337 -2.34 24.53 -35.05
CA GLU A 337 -2.40 23.36 -35.93
C GLU A 337 -2.90 22.11 -35.20
N ILE A 338 -2.35 21.80 -34.02
CA ILE A 338 -2.83 20.67 -33.20
C ILE A 338 -4.31 20.87 -32.83
N LYS A 339 -4.70 22.08 -32.44
CA LYS A 339 -6.09 22.39 -32.08
C LYS A 339 -7.04 22.20 -33.28
N HIS A 340 -6.61 22.54 -34.49
CA HIS A 340 -7.39 22.34 -35.71
C HIS A 340 -7.59 20.84 -36.01
N ASN A 341 -6.53 20.04 -35.91
CA ASN A 341 -6.56 18.60 -36.21
C ASN A 341 -7.06 17.71 -35.06
N LEU A 342 -7.31 18.27 -33.86
CA LEU A 342 -7.66 17.53 -32.64
C LEU A 342 -8.79 16.51 -32.81
N HIS A 343 -9.86 16.88 -33.51
CA HIS A 343 -11.01 15.99 -33.73
C HIS A 343 -10.70 14.81 -34.66
N LYS A 344 -9.74 14.99 -35.58
CA LYS A 344 -9.28 13.95 -36.51
C LYS A 344 -8.32 12.98 -35.83
N LEU A 345 -7.55 13.44 -34.83
CA LEU A 345 -6.50 12.67 -34.15
C LEU A 345 -6.98 11.96 -32.86
N GLN A 346 -8.23 12.13 -32.45
CA GLN A 346 -8.74 11.64 -31.16
C GLN A 346 -8.89 10.11 -31.05
N PHE A 347 -8.53 9.34 -32.08
CA PHE A 347 -8.57 7.88 -32.08
C PHE A 347 -7.17 7.24 -32.15
N LEU A 348 -6.11 8.04 -32.07
CA LEU A 348 -4.75 7.51 -31.98
C LEU A 348 -4.54 6.74 -30.67
N ASN A 349 -3.81 5.64 -30.75
CA ASN A 349 -3.39 4.87 -29.58
C ASN A 349 -2.19 5.54 -28.86
N LEU A 350 -1.75 4.96 -27.74
CA LEU A 350 -0.67 5.55 -26.92
C LEU A 350 0.64 5.73 -27.71
N GLU A 351 1.08 4.69 -28.41
CA GLU A 351 2.34 4.71 -29.15
C GLU A 351 2.28 5.65 -30.35
N GLU A 352 1.15 5.70 -31.04
CA GLU A 352 0.90 6.67 -32.11
C GLU A 352 0.88 8.11 -31.59
N LEU A 353 0.32 8.35 -30.40
CA LEU A 353 0.36 9.67 -29.76
C LEU A 353 1.78 10.07 -29.34
N LYS A 354 2.56 9.15 -28.77
CA LYS A 354 3.98 9.36 -28.45
C LYS A 354 4.77 9.69 -29.72
N SER A 355 4.58 8.89 -30.78
CA SER A 355 5.20 9.09 -32.10
C SER A 355 4.83 10.43 -32.71
N LEU A 356 3.56 10.84 -32.63
CA LEU A 356 3.09 12.14 -33.12
C LEU A 356 3.82 13.29 -32.43
N VAL A 357 3.93 13.22 -31.11
CA VAL A 357 4.58 14.27 -30.32
C VAL A 357 6.07 14.32 -30.61
N ALA A 358 6.75 13.18 -30.66
CA ALA A 358 8.17 13.10 -30.99
C ALA A 358 8.44 13.64 -32.41
N SER A 359 7.71 13.15 -33.41
CA SER A 359 7.86 13.60 -34.81
C SER A 359 7.60 15.10 -34.96
N LEU A 360 6.61 15.63 -34.24
CA LEU A 360 6.32 17.06 -34.24
C LEU A 360 7.46 17.85 -33.59
N GLN A 361 8.00 17.39 -32.46
CA GLN A 361 9.13 18.05 -31.79
C GLN A 361 10.38 18.07 -32.67
N ASP A 362 10.69 16.96 -33.34
CA ASP A 362 11.81 16.86 -34.28
C ASP A 362 11.62 17.82 -35.46
N TYR A 363 10.42 17.85 -36.03
CA TYR A 363 10.08 18.79 -37.11
C TYR A 363 10.19 20.26 -36.66
N LEU A 364 9.73 20.60 -35.45
CA LEU A 364 9.84 21.96 -34.92
C LEU A 364 11.30 22.36 -34.71
N SER A 365 12.15 21.44 -34.26
CA SER A 365 13.59 21.64 -34.10
C SER A 365 14.26 21.89 -35.45
N ASP A 366 13.96 21.06 -36.46
CA ASP A 366 14.47 21.21 -37.83
C ASP A 366 14.01 22.53 -38.47
N PHE A 367 12.72 22.83 -38.37
CA PHE A 367 12.13 24.07 -38.89
C PHE A 367 12.76 25.32 -38.25
N TYR A 368 13.01 25.27 -36.94
CA TYR A 368 13.70 26.34 -36.23
C TYR A 368 15.11 26.56 -36.77
N LYS A 369 15.89 25.48 -36.95
CA LYS A 369 17.29 25.57 -37.39
C LYS A 369 17.43 25.98 -38.86
N ASN A 370 16.63 25.39 -39.74
CA ASN A 370 16.84 25.45 -41.19
C ASN A 370 15.95 26.47 -41.90
N LYS A 371 14.74 26.75 -41.39
CA LYS A 371 13.75 27.62 -42.06
C LYS A 371 13.58 28.97 -41.38
N LEU A 372 13.79 29.07 -40.06
CA LEU A 372 13.66 30.32 -39.30
C LEU A 372 14.98 31.12 -39.17
N VAL A 373 15.74 31.14 -40.26
CA VAL A 373 16.94 31.98 -40.39
C VAL A 373 16.53 33.35 -40.92
N VAL A 374 16.69 34.38 -40.10
CA VAL A 374 16.36 35.78 -40.44
C VAL A 374 17.48 36.69 -39.96
N ASP A 375 17.60 37.85 -40.60
CA ASP A 375 18.53 38.91 -40.17
C ASP A 375 18.06 39.51 -38.83
N GLU A 376 18.74 39.15 -37.75
CA GLU A 376 18.39 39.55 -36.37
C GLU A 376 18.69 41.03 -36.08
N THR A 377 19.30 41.77 -37.01
CA THR A 377 19.54 43.22 -36.84
C THR A 377 18.34 44.07 -37.27
N LYS A 378 17.42 43.52 -38.08
CA LYS A 378 16.34 44.29 -38.72
C LYS A 378 14.99 44.08 -38.02
N LYS A 379 14.31 45.19 -37.69
CA LYS A 379 12.93 45.16 -37.14
C LYS A 379 11.92 44.47 -38.08
N ALA A 380 12.11 44.59 -39.40
CA ALA A 380 11.28 43.92 -40.41
C ALA A 380 11.28 42.39 -40.28
N SER A 381 12.33 41.81 -39.68
CA SER A 381 12.45 40.37 -39.46
C SER A 381 11.38 39.82 -38.51
N ILE A 382 10.82 40.64 -37.61
CA ILE A 382 9.68 40.26 -36.77
C ILE A 382 8.44 39.90 -37.60
N LYS A 383 8.21 40.64 -38.70
CA LYS A 383 7.11 40.36 -39.63
C LYS A 383 7.43 39.14 -40.49
N LYS A 384 8.66 39.06 -41.02
CA LYS A 384 9.12 37.92 -41.83
C LYS A 384 9.00 36.58 -41.09
N ILE A 385 9.35 36.52 -39.80
CA ILE A 385 9.19 35.29 -38.99
C ILE A 385 7.75 34.78 -39.04
N LYS A 386 6.75 35.66 -38.92
CA LYS A 386 5.34 35.26 -38.97
C LYS A 386 4.94 34.76 -40.36
N GLU A 387 5.45 35.39 -41.41
CA GLU A 387 5.18 35.02 -42.81
C GLU A 387 5.80 33.67 -43.15
N ILE A 388 7.07 33.44 -42.78
CA ILE A 388 7.76 32.16 -42.97
C ILE A 388 7.01 31.03 -42.27
N ILE A 389 6.66 31.21 -40.98
CA ILE A 389 5.90 30.18 -40.24
C ILE A 389 4.57 29.89 -40.93
N LYS A 390 3.86 30.91 -41.42
CA LYS A 390 2.56 30.72 -42.05
C LYS A 390 2.63 30.00 -43.40
N ASN A 391 3.65 30.28 -44.20
CA ASN A 391 3.75 29.79 -45.57
C ASN A 391 4.50 28.45 -45.68
N ASP A 392 5.51 28.25 -44.83
CA ASP A 392 6.46 27.15 -44.99
C ASP A 392 6.25 26.02 -43.98
N PHE A 393 5.44 26.21 -42.94
CA PHE A 393 5.12 25.15 -41.99
C PHE A 393 4.23 24.08 -42.64
N LYS A 394 4.82 22.93 -42.99
CA LYS A 394 4.18 21.82 -43.68
C LYS A 394 4.46 20.48 -42.99
N PHE A 395 4.06 20.37 -41.72
CA PHE A 395 4.12 19.09 -41.00
C PHE A 395 3.14 18.08 -41.62
N ASP A 396 3.58 16.84 -41.85
CA ASP A 396 2.74 15.79 -42.42
C ASP A 396 1.78 15.22 -41.37
N TRP A 397 0.54 15.73 -41.38
CA TRP A 397 -0.54 15.21 -40.55
C TRP A 397 -1.23 13.99 -41.16
N ASN A 398 -1.04 13.71 -42.45
CA ASN A 398 -1.87 12.75 -43.20
C ASN A 398 -1.70 11.33 -42.68
N TRP A 399 -0.46 10.92 -42.38
CA TRP A 399 -0.18 9.61 -41.80
C TRP A 399 -0.98 9.38 -40.51
N TYR A 400 -0.91 10.34 -39.58
CA TYR A 400 -1.61 10.26 -38.28
C TYR A 400 -3.14 10.36 -38.43
N ILE A 401 -3.63 11.21 -39.33
CA ILE A 401 -5.07 11.30 -39.61
C ILE A 401 -5.57 9.98 -40.19
N SER A 402 -4.84 9.39 -41.14
CA SER A 402 -5.18 8.09 -41.75
C SER A 402 -5.21 6.97 -40.70
N LYS A 403 -4.20 6.89 -39.83
CA LYS A 403 -4.17 5.90 -38.73
C LYS A 403 -5.31 6.07 -37.72
N SER A 404 -5.63 7.32 -37.39
CA SER A 404 -6.78 7.63 -36.52
C SER A 404 -8.11 7.25 -37.19
N GLU A 405 -8.25 7.46 -38.50
CA GLU A 405 -9.43 7.02 -39.25
C GLU A 405 -9.53 5.50 -39.37
N GLU A 406 -8.43 4.80 -39.61
CA GLU A 406 -8.34 3.34 -39.62
C GLU A 406 -8.82 2.79 -38.27
N THR A 407 -8.27 3.29 -37.17
CA THR A 407 -8.67 2.91 -35.81
C THR A 407 -10.14 3.24 -35.52
N ARG A 408 -10.63 4.39 -36.00
CA ARG A 408 -12.05 4.75 -35.88
C ARG A 408 -12.95 3.78 -36.65
N LYS A 409 -12.59 3.42 -37.89
CA LYS A 409 -13.35 2.48 -38.73
C LYS A 409 -13.35 1.08 -38.11
N ALA A 410 -12.19 0.58 -37.69
CA ALA A 410 -12.05 -0.69 -36.98
C ALA A 410 -12.91 -0.73 -35.71
N ASN A 411 -12.82 0.29 -34.85
CA ASN A 411 -13.63 0.37 -33.64
C ASN A 411 -15.14 0.47 -33.94
N LYS A 412 -15.53 1.19 -34.99
CA LYS A 412 -16.93 1.28 -35.43
C LYS A 412 -17.43 -0.07 -35.93
N GLN A 413 -16.62 -0.82 -36.68
CA GLN A 413 -16.94 -2.15 -37.18
C GLN A 413 -17.08 -3.16 -36.04
N VAL A 414 -16.13 -3.20 -35.10
CA VAL A 414 -16.21 -4.05 -33.91
C VAL A 414 -17.45 -3.71 -33.09
N TYR A 415 -17.74 -2.42 -32.91
CA TYR A 415 -18.92 -1.96 -32.19
C TYR A 415 -20.23 -2.33 -32.90
N SER A 416 -20.32 -2.14 -34.22
CA SER A 416 -21.53 -2.48 -34.99
C SER A 416 -21.74 -3.99 -35.03
N GLN A 417 -20.68 -4.79 -35.21
CA GLN A 417 -20.74 -6.24 -35.15
C GLN A 417 -21.21 -6.73 -33.78
N ASN A 418 -20.68 -6.19 -32.67
CA ASN A 418 -21.12 -6.56 -31.33
C ASN A 418 -22.55 -6.12 -31.05
N LYS A 419 -22.94 -4.91 -31.49
CA LYS A 419 -24.33 -4.43 -31.39
C LYS A 419 -25.29 -5.32 -32.17
N GLN A 420 -24.94 -5.67 -33.40
CA GLN A 420 -25.72 -6.56 -34.25
C GLN A 420 -25.82 -7.96 -33.63
N LYS A 421 -24.70 -8.56 -33.21
CA LYS A 421 -24.69 -9.84 -32.47
C LYS A 421 -25.58 -9.79 -31.23
N THR A 422 -25.62 -8.67 -30.53
CA THR A 422 -26.47 -8.46 -29.34
C THR A 422 -27.95 -8.37 -29.74
N LEU A 423 -28.27 -7.60 -30.78
CA LEU A 423 -29.62 -7.48 -31.32
C LEU A 423 -30.14 -8.79 -31.91
N GLU A 424 -29.30 -9.56 -32.61
CA GLU A 424 -29.62 -10.89 -33.12
C GLU A 424 -29.86 -11.88 -31.98
N SER A 425 -29.04 -11.84 -30.91
CA SER A 425 -29.35 -12.66 -29.73
C SER A 425 -30.66 -12.24 -29.08
N PHE A 426 -30.94 -10.93 -29.01
CA PHE A 426 -32.21 -10.43 -28.48
C PHE A 426 -33.41 -10.81 -29.36
N SER A 427 -33.31 -10.72 -30.69
CA SER A 427 -34.39 -11.10 -31.60
C SER A 427 -34.65 -12.61 -31.54
N LYS A 428 -33.62 -13.44 -31.39
CA LYS A 428 -33.77 -14.88 -31.12
C LYS A 428 -34.47 -15.13 -29.79
N VAL A 429 -34.10 -14.43 -28.72
CA VAL A 429 -34.81 -14.50 -27.42
C VAL A 429 -36.27 -14.11 -27.60
N PHE A 430 -36.55 -13.01 -28.30
CA PHE A 430 -37.91 -12.49 -28.50
C PHE A 430 -38.76 -13.41 -29.38
N ALA A 431 -38.21 -13.97 -30.45
CA ALA A 431 -38.90 -14.93 -31.31
C ALA A 431 -39.24 -16.23 -30.55
N GLU A 432 -38.31 -16.74 -29.75
CA GLU A 432 -38.53 -17.91 -28.90
C GLU A 432 -39.45 -17.60 -27.70
N PHE A 433 -39.56 -16.33 -27.30
CA PHE A 433 -40.41 -15.93 -26.17
C PHE A 433 -41.89 -16.25 -26.42
N PHE A 434 -42.38 -16.10 -27.65
CA PHE A 434 -43.77 -16.41 -27.99
C PHE A 434 -44.02 -17.89 -28.29
N LYS A 435 -42.96 -18.69 -28.44
CA LYS A 435 -43.11 -20.13 -28.67
C LYS A 435 -43.52 -20.83 -27.39
N LEU A 436 -44.58 -21.62 -27.50
CA LEU A 436 -44.99 -22.52 -26.44
C LEU A 436 -43.97 -23.66 -26.33
N PRO A 437 -43.50 -24.01 -25.11
CA PRO A 437 -42.64 -25.16 -24.94
C PRO A 437 -43.39 -26.45 -25.31
N LYS A 438 -42.71 -27.41 -25.94
CA LYS A 438 -43.21 -28.79 -25.99
C LYS A 438 -43.30 -29.29 -24.55
N GLN A 439 -44.52 -29.49 -24.04
CA GLN A 439 -44.73 -29.98 -22.68
C GLN A 439 -44.22 -31.43 -22.58
N ASN A 440 -42.95 -31.60 -22.21
CA ASN A 440 -42.40 -32.91 -21.93
C ASN A 440 -42.57 -33.24 -20.45
N LYS A 441 -43.81 -33.55 -20.05
CA LYS A 441 -44.13 -33.97 -18.67
C LYS A 441 -43.33 -35.21 -18.28
N GLN A 442 -43.04 -36.10 -19.24
CA GLN A 442 -42.24 -37.31 -19.05
C GLN A 442 -40.78 -36.98 -18.75
N ALA A 443 -40.11 -36.14 -19.56
CA ALA A 443 -38.72 -35.74 -19.28
C ALA A 443 -38.56 -34.97 -17.95
N LEU A 444 -39.53 -34.15 -17.56
CA LEU A 444 -39.52 -33.50 -16.25
C LEU A 444 -39.69 -34.53 -15.11
N GLN A 445 -40.53 -35.54 -15.31
CA GLN A 445 -40.70 -36.64 -14.35
C GLN A 445 -39.45 -37.53 -14.30
N GLU A 446 -38.79 -37.81 -15.42
CA GLU A 446 -37.53 -38.54 -15.51
C GLU A 446 -36.39 -37.76 -14.86
N ALA A 447 -36.21 -36.48 -15.18
CA ALA A 447 -35.21 -35.64 -14.53
C ALA A 447 -35.50 -35.47 -13.03
N ARG A 448 -36.77 -35.46 -12.62
CA ARG A 448 -37.14 -35.50 -11.20
C ARG A 448 -36.82 -36.84 -10.56
N LYS A 449 -37.11 -37.97 -11.23
CA LYS A 449 -36.76 -39.32 -10.75
C LYS A 449 -35.25 -39.52 -10.69
N ASN A 450 -34.50 -39.04 -11.69
CA ASN A 450 -33.05 -39.06 -11.72
C ASN A 450 -32.49 -38.18 -10.60
N LEU A 451 -32.99 -36.95 -10.44
CA LEU A 451 -32.65 -36.11 -9.29
C LEU A 451 -32.94 -36.83 -7.96
N GLU A 452 -34.10 -37.46 -7.81
CA GLU A 452 -34.47 -38.19 -6.58
C GLU A 452 -33.59 -39.44 -6.38
N ALA A 453 -33.17 -40.12 -7.45
CA ALA A 453 -32.29 -41.29 -7.40
C ALA A 453 -30.84 -40.89 -7.08
N THR A 454 -30.26 -39.93 -7.81
CA THR A 454 -28.94 -39.37 -7.53
C THR A 454 -28.91 -38.71 -6.15
N GLN A 455 -29.98 -38.03 -5.73
CA GLN A 455 -30.08 -37.49 -4.36
C GLN A 455 -30.08 -38.63 -3.34
N LYS A 456 -30.74 -39.77 -3.57
CA LYS A 456 -30.65 -40.94 -2.68
C LYS A 456 -29.25 -41.55 -2.63
N THR A 457 -28.59 -41.74 -3.78
CA THR A 457 -27.23 -42.27 -3.84
C THR A 457 -26.26 -41.35 -3.11
N PHE A 458 -26.33 -40.04 -3.42
CA PHE A 458 -25.58 -39.01 -2.73
C PHE A 458 -25.91 -38.99 -1.23
N ASP A 459 -27.18 -39.07 -0.82
CA ASP A 459 -27.56 -39.07 0.60
C ASP A 459 -26.98 -40.30 1.33
N LEU A 460 -26.92 -41.47 0.69
CA LEU A 460 -26.33 -42.69 1.27
C LEU A 460 -24.81 -42.58 1.42
N GLU A 461 -24.11 -42.10 0.39
CA GLU A 461 -22.66 -41.88 0.42
C GLU A 461 -22.29 -40.76 1.38
N LEU A 462 -23.08 -39.67 1.36
CA LEU A 462 -22.99 -38.57 2.29
C LEU A 462 -23.25 -39.04 3.71
N GLU A 463 -24.24 -39.91 3.98
CA GLU A 463 -24.46 -40.50 5.31
C GLU A 463 -23.27 -41.32 5.79
N LYS A 464 -22.63 -42.09 4.90
CA LYS A 464 -21.41 -42.86 5.23
C LYS A 464 -20.25 -41.91 5.56
N TYR A 465 -20.03 -40.90 4.73
CA TYR A 465 -18.96 -39.92 4.89
C TYR A 465 -19.20 -39.05 6.14
N ILE A 466 -20.38 -38.45 6.28
CA ILE A 466 -20.83 -37.70 7.46
C ILE A 466 -20.74 -38.57 8.71
N GLY A 467 -21.07 -39.86 8.64
CA GLY A 467 -21.00 -40.78 9.77
C GLY A 467 -19.61 -40.83 10.39
N GLU A 468 -18.55 -40.81 9.58
CA GLU A 468 -17.17 -40.71 10.09
C GLU A 468 -16.88 -39.32 10.70
N TYR A 469 -17.32 -38.24 10.05
CA TYR A 469 -17.16 -36.88 10.59
C TYR A 469 -17.88 -36.71 11.92
N ILE A 470 -19.12 -37.19 12.06
CA ILE A 470 -19.91 -37.09 13.29
C ILE A 470 -19.17 -37.78 14.44
N LYS A 471 -18.66 -38.99 14.21
CA LYS A 471 -17.87 -39.72 15.23
C LYS A 471 -16.65 -38.93 15.66
N ARG A 472 -15.87 -38.36 14.72
CA ARG A 472 -14.70 -37.53 15.04
C ARG A 472 -15.10 -36.23 15.73
N ILE A 473 -16.17 -35.57 15.30
CA ILE A 473 -16.72 -34.35 15.91
C ILE A 473 -17.16 -34.61 17.35
N GLU A 474 -17.85 -35.71 17.63
CA GLU A 474 -18.26 -36.12 18.97
C GLU A 474 -17.05 -36.42 19.86
N MET A 475 -16.05 -37.13 19.32
CA MET A 475 -14.77 -37.37 19.99
C MET A 475 -14.09 -36.05 20.37
N TYR A 476 -13.91 -35.12 19.42
CA TYR A 476 -13.29 -33.82 19.70
C TYR A 476 -14.10 -33.00 20.71
N LYS A 477 -15.43 -33.00 20.65
CA LYS A 477 -16.28 -32.31 21.64
C LYS A 477 -16.06 -32.86 23.05
N LYS A 478 -15.96 -34.19 23.18
CA LYS A 478 -15.69 -34.84 24.47
C LYS A 478 -14.31 -34.48 25.01
N GLU A 479 -13.27 -34.57 24.16
CA GLU A 479 -11.90 -34.18 24.53
C GLU A 479 -11.82 -32.70 24.93
N ILE A 480 -12.50 -31.81 24.21
CA ILE A 480 -12.57 -30.38 24.53
C ILE A 480 -13.23 -30.18 25.91
N GLU A 481 -14.29 -30.91 26.23
CA GLU A 481 -14.96 -30.80 27.53
C GLU A 481 -14.04 -31.24 28.68
N GLU A 482 -13.30 -32.34 28.49
CA GLU A 482 -12.31 -32.85 29.45
C GLU A 482 -11.16 -31.85 29.65
N GLU A 483 -10.57 -31.35 28.57
CA GLU A 483 -9.48 -30.37 28.61
C GLU A 483 -9.93 -29.01 29.18
N LYS A 484 -11.18 -28.59 28.94
CA LYS A 484 -11.76 -27.38 29.56
C LYS A 484 -11.93 -27.53 31.07
N LYS A 485 -12.25 -28.72 31.57
CA LYS A 485 -12.32 -28.98 33.03
C LYS A 485 -10.93 -28.80 33.65
N ILE A 486 -9.91 -29.39 33.06
CA ILE A 486 -8.51 -29.23 33.47
C ILE A 486 -8.08 -27.76 33.40
N GLN A 487 -8.39 -27.07 32.31
CA GLN A 487 -8.06 -25.65 32.13
C GLN A 487 -8.69 -24.78 33.22
N LYS A 488 -9.94 -25.07 33.59
CA LYS A 488 -10.65 -24.33 34.64
C LYS A 488 -9.97 -24.49 35.99
N GLU A 489 -9.42 -25.66 36.30
CA GLU A 489 -8.64 -25.90 37.53
C GLU A 489 -7.33 -25.10 37.53
N TYR A 490 -6.58 -25.12 36.43
CA TYR A 490 -5.33 -24.34 36.33
C TYR A 490 -5.58 -22.83 36.37
N LEU A 491 -6.61 -22.32 35.70
CA LEU A 491 -6.98 -20.90 35.78
C LEU A 491 -7.46 -20.50 37.17
N LYS A 492 -8.10 -21.41 37.91
CA LYS A 492 -8.48 -21.14 39.31
C LYS A 492 -7.23 -21.03 40.19
N ALA A 493 -6.31 -21.99 40.07
CA ALA A 493 -5.06 -21.99 40.82
C ALA A 493 -4.17 -20.78 40.48
N GLU A 494 -4.07 -20.40 39.21
CA GLU A 494 -3.35 -19.19 38.78
C GLU A 494 -3.94 -17.92 39.41
N LYS A 495 -5.27 -17.79 39.47
CA LYS A 495 -5.94 -16.68 40.15
C LYS A 495 -5.64 -16.64 41.65
N GLU A 496 -5.62 -17.80 42.32
CA GLU A 496 -5.26 -17.90 43.73
C GLU A 496 -3.82 -17.42 43.97
N GLU A 497 -2.87 -17.81 43.11
CA GLU A 497 -1.49 -17.30 43.18
C GLU A 497 -1.39 -15.79 42.90
N MET A 498 -2.21 -15.27 41.97
CA MET A 498 -2.28 -13.83 41.73
C MET A 498 -2.83 -13.07 42.95
N TYR A 499 -3.82 -13.61 43.68
CA TYR A 499 -4.30 -12.99 44.91
C TYR A 499 -3.25 -13.00 46.01
N LYS A 500 -2.51 -14.11 46.17
CA LYS A 500 -1.37 -14.18 47.10
C LYS A 500 -0.32 -13.13 46.77
N PHE A 501 0.04 -13.01 45.48
CA PHE A 501 0.96 -11.98 45.01
C PHE A 501 0.50 -10.57 45.38
N LEU A 502 -0.77 -10.23 45.13
CA LEU A 502 -1.32 -8.91 45.45
C LEU A 502 -1.30 -8.61 46.96
N ASN A 503 -1.59 -9.61 47.80
CA ASN A 503 -1.49 -9.46 49.25
C ASN A 503 -0.04 -9.20 49.69
N ILE A 504 0.91 -9.97 49.17
CA ILE A 504 2.32 -9.85 49.54
C ILE A 504 2.91 -8.52 49.04
N HIS A 505 2.47 -8.04 47.86
CA HIS A 505 2.80 -6.70 47.39
C HIS A 505 2.31 -5.59 48.36
N ASN A 506 1.11 -5.75 48.93
CA ASN A 506 0.60 -4.80 49.93
C ASN A 506 1.38 -4.88 51.24
N GLU A 507 1.70 -6.09 51.70
CA GLU A 507 2.51 -6.31 52.91
C GLU A 507 3.92 -5.73 52.76
N PHE A 508 4.57 -5.91 51.60
CA PHE A 508 5.86 -5.30 51.30
C PHE A 508 5.79 -3.77 51.37
N ASN A 509 4.74 -3.17 50.79
CA ASN A 509 4.53 -1.73 50.84
C ASN A 509 4.39 -1.21 52.28
N VAL A 510 3.70 -1.96 53.15
CA VAL A 510 3.57 -1.63 54.58
C VAL A 510 4.90 -1.81 55.30
N PHE A 511 5.60 -2.91 55.09
CA PHE A 511 6.91 -3.21 55.65
C PHE A 511 7.93 -2.12 55.28
N TYR A 512 8.06 -1.80 54.00
CA TYR A 512 9.04 -0.82 53.51
C TYR A 512 8.79 0.58 54.09
N LYS A 513 7.51 0.99 54.18
CA LYS A 513 7.14 2.27 54.81
C LYS A 513 7.47 2.28 56.30
N THR A 514 7.22 1.18 57.01
CA THR A 514 7.33 1.10 58.47
C THR A 514 8.77 0.87 58.93
N ASN A 515 9.52 0.00 58.27
CA ASN A 515 10.81 -0.49 58.74
C ASN A 515 12.01 0.19 58.06
N ILE A 516 11.82 0.81 56.89
CA ILE A 516 12.90 1.49 56.16
C ILE A 516 12.68 3.01 56.17
N ILE A 517 11.50 3.48 55.73
CA ILE A 517 11.24 4.92 55.59
C ILE A 517 10.99 5.60 56.95
N ALA A 518 10.16 5.02 57.82
CA ALA A 518 9.79 5.65 59.09
C ALA A 518 11.00 5.88 60.03
N PRO A 519 11.96 4.95 60.20
CA PRO A 519 13.14 5.19 61.04
C PRO A 519 14.02 6.34 60.53
N ILE A 520 14.16 6.48 59.20
CA ILE A 520 14.87 7.61 58.59
C ILE A 520 14.12 8.92 58.85
N LYS A 521 12.78 8.93 58.74
CA LYS A 521 11.94 10.10 59.07
C LYS A 521 12.06 10.51 60.53
N VAL A 522 12.10 9.56 61.45
CA VAL A 522 12.30 9.83 62.89
C VAL A 522 13.69 10.43 63.13
N LYS A 523 14.75 9.80 62.62
CA LYS A 523 16.13 10.33 62.71
C LYS A 523 16.26 11.73 62.11
N TYR A 524 15.61 11.99 60.97
CA TYR A 524 15.60 13.30 60.34
C TYR A 524 14.89 14.36 61.21
N LYS A 525 13.75 14.02 61.83
CA LYS A 525 13.06 14.91 62.79
C LYS A 525 13.89 15.15 64.06
N GLU A 526 14.57 14.14 64.58
CA GLU A 526 15.46 14.28 65.73
C GLU A 526 16.63 15.24 65.44
N ILE A 527 17.26 15.13 64.26
CA ILE A 527 18.31 16.08 63.85
C ILE A 527 17.73 17.49 63.73
N LEU A 528 16.53 17.67 63.16
CA LEU A 528 15.89 18.99 63.08
C LEU A 528 15.65 19.62 64.47
N ASN A 529 15.25 18.82 65.46
CA ASN A 529 14.98 19.27 66.83
C ASN A 529 16.28 19.57 67.62
N LYS A 530 17.41 18.93 67.29
CA LYS A 530 18.71 19.13 67.95
C LYS A 530 19.52 20.30 67.41
N ARG A 531 18.93 21.21 66.62
CA ARG A 531 19.63 22.34 65.95
C ARG A 531 20.49 23.21 66.88
N GLY A 532 20.13 23.34 68.16
CA GLY A 532 20.89 24.11 69.17
C GLY A 532 21.98 23.35 69.94
N LEU A 533 22.14 22.05 69.72
CA LEU A 533 23.04 21.16 70.47
C LEU A 533 24.29 20.72 69.69
N PHE A 534 24.42 21.10 68.41
CA PHE A 534 25.62 20.81 67.61
C PHE A 534 26.69 21.89 67.83
N ALA A 535 27.93 21.48 68.12
CA ALA A 535 29.06 22.40 68.29
C ALA A 535 29.53 23.04 66.97
N ASP A 536 29.40 22.34 65.83
CA ASP A 536 29.69 22.84 64.48
C ASP A 536 28.43 22.89 63.59
N LYS A 537 28.17 24.06 63.01
CA LYS A 537 27.03 24.32 62.12
C LYS A 537 27.16 23.57 60.78
N ASN A 538 28.38 23.33 60.31
CA ASN A 538 28.62 22.58 59.06
C ASN A 538 28.32 21.09 59.22
N GLU A 539 28.65 20.52 60.39
CA GLU A 539 28.37 19.13 60.72
C GLU A 539 26.86 18.84 60.79
N TYR A 540 26.09 19.76 61.40
CA TYR A 540 24.62 19.72 61.37
C TYR A 540 24.06 19.74 59.94
N ILE A 541 24.54 20.66 59.09
CA ILE A 541 24.06 20.77 57.70
C ILE A 541 24.35 19.50 56.91
N LYS A 542 25.55 18.93 57.08
CA LYS A 542 25.96 17.69 56.40
C LYS A 542 25.12 16.50 56.83
N ALA A 543 24.90 16.31 58.14
CA ALA A 543 24.07 15.22 58.66
C ALA A 543 22.59 15.36 58.26
N LYS A 544 22.04 16.57 58.30
CA LYS A 544 20.68 16.88 57.83
C LYS A 544 20.51 16.60 56.34
N ASN A 545 21.43 17.06 55.50
CA ASN A 545 21.34 16.88 54.05
C ASN A 545 21.48 15.41 53.68
N LYS A 546 22.39 14.67 54.32
CA LYS A 546 22.54 13.22 54.12
C LYS A 546 21.24 12.46 54.41
N LEU A 547 20.63 12.66 55.58
CA LEU A 547 19.35 12.00 55.91
C LEU A 547 18.20 12.45 54.99
N LYS A 548 18.20 13.69 54.51
CA LYS A 548 17.21 14.19 53.54
C LYS A 548 17.37 13.51 52.17
N GLU A 549 18.61 13.33 51.73
CA GLU A 549 18.93 12.62 50.49
C GLU A 549 18.61 11.13 50.61
N ASP A 550 19.01 10.48 51.70
CA ASP A 550 18.71 9.07 51.98
C ASP A 550 17.18 8.83 52.02
N LEU A 551 16.43 9.72 52.67
CA LEU A 551 14.97 9.64 52.70
C LEU A 551 14.37 9.76 51.30
N LYS A 552 14.80 10.76 50.53
CA LYS A 552 14.32 10.99 49.17
C LYS A 552 14.66 9.80 48.26
N GLN A 553 15.85 9.24 48.38
CA GLN A 553 16.29 8.08 47.61
C GLN A 553 15.41 6.86 47.92
N LYS A 554 15.17 6.55 49.20
CA LYS A 554 14.31 5.42 49.59
C LYS A 554 12.84 5.61 49.22
N GLU A 555 12.32 6.83 49.24
CA GLU A 555 10.98 7.15 48.73
C GLU A 555 10.88 7.00 47.19
N ILE A 556 11.93 7.40 46.45
CA ILE A 556 12.01 7.17 44.99
C ILE A 556 12.06 5.68 44.68
N GLU A 557 12.86 4.91 45.40
CA GLU A 557 13.00 3.46 45.21
C GLU A 557 11.66 2.73 45.36
N LEU A 558 10.90 3.03 46.42
CA LEU A 558 9.55 2.48 46.61
C LEU A 558 8.59 2.92 45.49
N LYS A 559 8.72 4.14 44.98
CA LYS A 559 7.91 4.64 43.87
C LYS A 559 8.23 3.90 42.58
N VAL A 560 9.51 3.74 42.25
CA VAL A 560 9.97 2.99 41.06
C VAL A 560 9.47 1.55 41.10
N TYR A 561 9.56 0.88 42.25
CA TYR A 561 8.99 -0.45 42.44
C TYR A 561 7.49 -0.49 42.14
N ASN A 562 6.70 0.38 42.79
CA ASN A 562 5.25 0.40 42.63
C ASN A 562 4.83 0.70 41.18
N THR A 563 5.51 1.64 40.51
CA THR A 563 5.28 1.91 39.09
C THR A 563 5.61 0.67 38.24
N THR A 564 6.74 0.02 38.47
CA THR A 564 7.14 -1.18 37.72
C THR A 564 6.17 -2.35 37.91
N VAL A 565 5.67 -2.58 39.13
CA VAL A 565 4.64 -3.60 39.40
C VAL A 565 3.33 -3.23 38.71
N ALA A 566 2.89 -1.97 38.81
CA ALA A 566 1.69 -1.49 38.16
C ALA A 566 1.75 -1.68 36.63
N ASP A 567 2.86 -1.29 36.00
CA ASP A 567 3.09 -1.45 34.56
C ASP A 567 3.03 -2.92 34.15
N LYS A 568 3.64 -3.83 34.93
CA LYS A 568 3.59 -5.28 34.67
C LYS A 568 2.18 -5.86 34.84
N ILE A 569 1.41 -5.41 35.82
CA ILE A 569 0.00 -5.81 36.00
C ILE A 569 -0.84 -5.29 34.83
N GLU A 570 -0.63 -4.06 34.40
CA GLU A 570 -1.35 -3.46 33.27
C GLU A 570 -1.05 -4.20 31.96
N ASN A 571 0.21 -4.55 31.70
CA ASN A 571 0.61 -5.39 30.57
C ASN A 571 -0.09 -6.76 30.60
N ASN A 572 -0.23 -7.38 31.78
CA ASN A 572 -0.98 -8.64 31.91
C ASN A 572 -2.50 -8.45 31.72
N LYS A 573 -3.08 -7.29 32.10
CA LYS A 573 -4.50 -6.98 31.81
C LYS A 573 -4.75 -6.74 30.32
N ALA A 574 -3.78 -6.16 29.60
CA ALA A 574 -3.88 -5.96 28.16
C ALA A 574 -4.05 -7.29 27.40
N PHE A 575 -3.46 -8.37 27.91
CA PHE A 575 -3.64 -9.72 27.39
C PHE A 575 -5.09 -10.21 27.48
N ASP A 576 -5.77 -10.02 28.62
CA ASP A 576 -7.17 -10.44 28.78
C ASP A 576 -8.09 -9.74 27.76
N ILE A 577 -7.80 -8.47 27.48
CA ILE A 577 -8.49 -7.67 26.47
C ILE A 577 -8.23 -8.23 25.06
N GLU A 578 -6.98 -8.57 24.75
CA GLU A 578 -6.60 -9.16 23.46
C GLU A 578 -7.30 -10.51 23.24
N LEU A 579 -7.34 -11.36 24.25
CA LEU A 579 -8.01 -12.66 24.21
C LEU A 579 -9.53 -12.52 24.02
N HIS A 580 -10.16 -11.49 24.62
CA HIS A 580 -11.56 -11.14 24.36
C HIS A 580 -11.79 -10.78 22.88
N TYR A 581 -10.91 -9.97 22.28
CA TYR A 581 -11.02 -9.61 20.87
C TYR A 581 -10.75 -10.78 19.92
N LEU A 582 -9.83 -11.68 20.27
CA LEU A 582 -9.57 -12.92 19.53
C LEU A 582 -10.79 -13.82 19.49
N ASN A 583 -11.45 -14.04 20.63
CA ASN A 583 -12.70 -14.83 20.69
C ASN A 583 -13.79 -14.24 19.79
N LYS A 584 -13.91 -12.91 19.77
CA LYS A 584 -14.84 -12.22 18.87
C LYS A 584 -14.47 -12.40 17.39
N ASP A 585 -13.18 -12.49 17.06
CA ASP A 585 -12.72 -12.77 15.69
C ASP A 585 -13.02 -14.22 15.31
N ILE A 586 -12.82 -15.17 16.22
CA ILE A 586 -13.22 -16.58 16.06
C ILE A 586 -14.71 -16.65 15.73
N ASP A 587 -15.60 -15.98 16.48
CA ASP A 587 -17.03 -15.94 16.16
C ASP A 587 -17.33 -15.42 14.75
N ASN A 588 -16.61 -14.39 14.29
CA ASN A 588 -16.76 -13.85 12.94
C ASN A 588 -16.22 -14.82 11.87
N ILE A 589 -15.19 -15.60 12.19
CA ILE A 589 -14.65 -16.65 11.32
C ILE A 589 -15.63 -17.82 11.26
N MET A 590 -16.25 -18.21 12.37
CA MET A 590 -17.32 -19.23 12.36
C MET A 590 -18.50 -18.76 11.50
N LEU A 591 -18.82 -17.46 11.49
CA LEU A 591 -19.78 -16.87 10.56
C LEU A 591 -19.33 -16.93 9.08
N LEU A 592 -18.03 -16.85 8.80
CA LEU A 592 -17.44 -17.02 7.46
C LEU A 592 -17.53 -18.48 7.00
N LEU A 593 -17.20 -19.41 7.88
CA LEU A 593 -17.23 -20.85 7.63
C LEU A 593 -18.67 -21.41 7.57
N GLY A 594 -19.66 -20.66 8.07
CA GLY A 594 -21.06 -21.10 8.09
C GLY A 594 -21.36 -22.11 9.21
N ILE A 595 -20.55 -22.09 10.28
CA ILE A 595 -20.64 -22.94 11.47
C ILE A 595 -20.82 -22.11 12.75
N SER A 596 -21.36 -20.89 12.63
CA SER A 596 -21.70 -20.08 13.81
C SER A 596 -22.77 -20.77 14.65
N PHE A 597 -22.91 -20.40 15.93
CA PHE A 597 -23.95 -20.96 16.82
C PHE A 597 -25.35 -20.97 16.20
N VAL A 598 -25.73 -19.87 15.54
CA VAL A 598 -27.03 -19.75 14.86
C VAL A 598 -27.08 -20.67 13.63
N ASP A 599 -26.01 -20.74 12.85
CA ASP A 599 -25.96 -21.60 11.67
C ASP A 599 -26.07 -23.08 12.07
N LEU A 600 -25.35 -23.52 13.12
CA LEU A 600 -25.42 -24.87 13.66
C LEU A 600 -26.83 -25.23 14.17
N LYS A 601 -27.45 -24.33 14.96
CA LYS A 601 -28.79 -24.56 15.54
C LYS A 601 -29.86 -24.78 14.49
N PHE A 602 -29.77 -24.06 13.36
CA PHE A 602 -30.77 -24.13 12.29
C PHE A 602 -30.31 -24.97 11.08
N TYR A 603 -29.13 -25.59 11.13
CA TYR A 603 -28.53 -26.29 9.99
C TYR A 603 -29.42 -27.43 9.46
N GLN A 604 -30.02 -28.22 10.34
CA GLN A 604 -30.91 -29.34 9.98
C GLN A 604 -32.40 -28.91 9.86
N THR A 605 -32.72 -27.64 10.09
CA THR A 605 -34.11 -27.18 10.10
C THR A 605 -34.58 -26.70 8.72
N LYS A 606 -35.89 -26.85 8.45
CA LYS A 606 -36.53 -26.28 7.24
C LYS A 606 -36.40 -24.76 7.14
N PHE A 607 -36.08 -24.07 8.24
CA PHE A 607 -35.91 -22.61 8.32
C PHE A 607 -34.50 -22.11 7.95
N LYS A 608 -33.53 -23.00 7.67
CA LYS A 608 -32.14 -22.66 7.30
C LYS A 608 -32.04 -21.55 6.24
N SER A 609 -32.83 -21.65 5.18
CA SER A 609 -32.84 -20.68 4.07
C SER A 609 -33.35 -19.29 4.50
N LEU A 610 -34.42 -19.25 5.29
CA LEU A 610 -35.02 -18.03 5.83
C LEU A 610 -34.05 -17.32 6.80
N VAL A 611 -33.44 -18.06 7.73
CA VAL A 611 -32.46 -17.53 8.68
C VAL A 611 -31.25 -16.96 7.94
N ARG A 612 -30.71 -17.68 6.95
CA ARG A 612 -29.60 -17.18 6.12
C ARG A 612 -29.96 -15.90 5.36
N PHE A 613 -31.18 -15.80 4.83
CA PHE A 613 -31.65 -14.61 4.14
C PHE A 613 -31.69 -13.40 5.09
N LEU A 614 -32.32 -13.55 6.25
CA LEU A 614 -32.41 -12.50 7.28
C LEU A 614 -31.04 -12.07 7.78
N MET A 615 -30.14 -13.03 8.04
CA MET A 615 -28.80 -12.78 8.57
C MET A 615 -27.81 -12.26 7.54
N ASN A 616 -28.12 -12.29 6.23
CA ASN A 616 -27.17 -11.95 5.16
C ASN A 616 -26.58 -10.54 5.31
N LYS A 617 -27.41 -9.54 5.65
CA LYS A 617 -26.96 -8.16 5.85
C LYS A 617 -26.02 -8.05 7.06
N TYR A 618 -26.38 -8.72 8.16
CA TYR A 618 -25.56 -8.77 9.37
C TYR A 618 -24.23 -9.48 9.14
N ARG A 619 -24.24 -10.64 8.47
CA ARG A 619 -23.04 -11.41 8.10
C ARG A 619 -22.11 -10.56 7.24
N LYS A 620 -22.61 -9.91 6.19
CA LYS A 620 -21.80 -9.03 5.34
C LYS A 620 -21.13 -7.91 6.13
N TYR A 621 -21.83 -7.33 7.10
CA TYR A 621 -21.27 -6.31 7.97
C TYR A 621 -20.16 -6.86 8.89
N LYS A 622 -20.41 -7.99 9.56
CA LYS A 622 -19.42 -8.64 10.44
C LYS A 622 -18.17 -9.10 9.69
N LEU A 623 -18.35 -9.73 8.53
CA LEU A 623 -17.23 -10.14 7.67
C LEU A 623 -16.45 -8.93 7.17
N ALA A 624 -17.14 -7.83 6.81
CA ALA A 624 -16.45 -6.60 6.42
C ALA A 624 -15.58 -6.06 7.56
N GLN A 625 -16.07 -6.10 8.81
CA GLN A 625 -15.28 -5.71 9.98
C GLN A 625 -14.08 -6.63 10.19
N LEU A 626 -14.27 -7.94 10.12
CA LEU A 626 -13.20 -8.94 10.26
C LEU A 626 -12.09 -8.73 9.23
N PHE A 627 -12.43 -8.67 7.94
CA PHE A 627 -11.41 -8.48 6.89
C PHE A 627 -10.74 -7.11 6.95
N THR A 628 -11.46 -6.07 7.39
CA THR A 628 -10.85 -4.74 7.62
C THR A 628 -9.80 -4.82 8.72
N LYS A 629 -10.16 -5.44 9.86
CA LYS A 629 -9.28 -5.62 11.01
C LYS A 629 -8.05 -6.45 10.66
N ASN A 630 -8.24 -7.59 9.99
CA ASN A 630 -7.13 -8.46 9.56
C ASN A 630 -6.19 -7.76 8.57
N ALA A 631 -6.71 -6.99 7.61
CA ALA A 631 -5.87 -6.22 6.70
C ALA A 631 -5.04 -5.16 7.44
N ILE A 632 -5.61 -4.50 8.45
CA ILE A 632 -4.89 -3.51 9.27
C ILE A 632 -3.81 -4.19 10.13
N TYR A 633 -4.14 -5.31 10.76
CA TYR A 633 -3.19 -6.06 11.58
C TYR A 633 -2.02 -6.58 10.77
N LYS A 634 -2.31 -7.17 9.61
CA LYS A 634 -1.26 -7.59 8.67
C LYS A 634 -0.40 -6.41 8.23
N ALA A 635 -1.00 -5.26 7.91
CA ALA A 635 -0.25 -4.09 7.51
C ALA A 635 0.67 -3.53 8.61
N LEU A 636 0.27 -3.63 9.89
CA LEU A 636 1.12 -3.26 11.03
C LEU A 636 2.25 -4.27 11.23
N GLU A 637 1.95 -5.56 11.13
CA GLU A 637 2.92 -6.64 11.26
C GLU A 637 3.97 -6.60 10.14
N ASP A 638 3.54 -6.36 8.90
CA ASP A 638 4.40 -6.17 7.72
C ASP A 638 5.43 -5.05 7.93
N VAL A 639 5.16 -4.06 8.79
CA VAL A 639 6.09 -2.96 9.12
C VAL A 639 6.79 -3.14 10.47
N GLY A 640 6.67 -4.31 11.10
CA GLY A 640 7.30 -4.66 12.37
C GLY A 640 6.65 -3.99 13.59
N LEU A 641 5.35 -3.70 13.53
CA LEU A 641 4.55 -3.16 14.64
C LEU A 641 3.56 -4.19 15.18
N LEU A 642 3.27 -4.11 16.48
CA LEU A 642 2.32 -5.00 17.14
C LEU A 642 0.87 -4.68 16.74
N LYS A 643 0.02 -5.70 16.63
CA LYS A 643 -1.39 -5.58 16.25
C LYS A 643 -2.18 -4.63 17.18
N GLN A 644 -1.86 -4.65 18.48
CA GLN A 644 -2.44 -3.77 19.50
C GLN A 644 -2.23 -2.27 19.24
N PHE A 645 -1.19 -1.89 18.49
CA PHE A 645 -0.91 -0.48 18.16
C PHE A 645 -1.98 0.14 17.26
N ALA A 646 -2.84 -0.67 16.64
CA ALA A 646 -3.99 -0.17 15.90
C ALA A 646 -4.90 0.75 16.74
N TYR A 647 -5.00 0.55 18.05
CA TYR A 647 -5.95 1.31 18.88
C TYR A 647 -5.36 2.55 19.55
N ARG A 648 -4.05 2.77 19.40
CA ARG A 648 -3.34 3.95 19.89
C ARG A 648 -3.46 5.13 18.93
N TYR A 649 -3.11 6.32 19.41
CA TYR A 649 -3.08 7.56 18.65
C TYR A 649 -1.67 7.87 18.13
N PRO A 650 -1.53 8.61 17.00
CA PRO A 650 -0.23 8.92 16.41
C PRO A 650 0.78 9.57 17.36
N HIS A 651 0.33 10.39 18.31
CA HIS A 651 1.22 11.10 19.25
C HIS A 651 1.83 10.17 20.33
N GLU A 652 1.31 8.94 20.47
CA GLU A 652 1.81 7.94 21.42
C GLU A 652 2.99 7.11 20.85
N PHE A 653 3.46 7.43 19.63
CA PHE A 653 4.50 6.70 18.92
C PHE A 653 5.77 7.53 18.72
N SER A 654 6.92 6.85 18.70
CA SER A 654 8.19 7.46 18.32
C SER A 654 8.19 7.92 16.84
N GLY A 655 9.15 8.76 16.44
CA GLY A 655 9.29 9.18 15.03
C GLY A 655 9.38 7.99 14.07
N GLY A 656 10.23 7.00 14.39
CA GLY A 656 10.39 5.78 13.59
C GLY A 656 9.13 4.92 13.52
N GLN A 657 8.40 4.78 14.63
CA GLN A 657 7.13 4.05 14.65
C GLN A 657 6.05 4.76 13.81
N ARG A 658 5.98 6.10 13.88
CA ARG A 658 5.11 6.89 13.01
C ARG A 658 5.45 6.72 11.54
N GLN A 659 6.73 6.70 11.18
CA GLN A 659 7.15 6.42 9.80
C GLN A 659 6.65 5.03 9.34
N ARG A 660 6.84 3.99 10.16
CA ARG A 660 6.34 2.63 9.88
C ARG A 660 4.83 2.62 9.67
N ILE A 661 4.06 3.38 10.45
CA ILE A 661 2.61 3.52 10.26
C ILE A 661 2.26 4.20 8.91
N VAL A 662 3.00 5.23 8.51
CA VAL A 662 2.81 5.88 7.20
C VAL A 662 3.11 4.91 6.06
N ILE A 663 4.16 4.10 6.19
CA ILE A 663 4.51 3.04 5.24
C ILE A 663 3.38 2.01 5.16
N ALA A 664 2.86 1.54 6.31
CA ALA A 664 1.72 0.63 6.37
C ALA A 664 0.48 1.22 5.68
N ARG A 665 0.20 2.50 5.89
CA ARG A 665 -0.91 3.22 5.25
C ARG A 665 -0.79 3.25 3.73
N ALA A 666 0.41 3.47 3.19
CA ALA A 666 0.64 3.42 1.75
C ALA A 666 0.48 1.99 1.21
N LEU A 667 0.95 0.98 1.94
CA LEU A 667 0.98 -0.41 1.48
C LEU A 667 -0.33 -1.16 1.64
N ILE A 668 -1.22 -0.76 2.54
CA ILE A 668 -2.46 -1.49 2.85
C ILE A 668 -3.41 -1.62 1.64
N THR A 669 -3.20 -0.80 0.62
CA THR A 669 -3.97 -0.84 -0.63
C THR A 669 -3.40 -1.78 -1.70
N GLU A 670 -2.26 -2.41 -1.41
CA GLU A 670 -1.44 -3.22 -2.33
C GLU A 670 -1.14 -2.45 -3.64
N PRO A 671 -0.45 -1.29 -3.55
CA PRO A 671 -0.18 -0.46 -4.71
C PRO A 671 0.83 -1.15 -5.64
N SER A 672 0.78 -0.81 -6.94
CA SER A 672 1.81 -1.24 -7.89
C SER A 672 3.06 -0.35 -7.81
N VAL A 673 2.88 0.93 -7.49
CA VAL A 673 3.93 1.95 -7.42
C VAL A 673 3.88 2.68 -6.08
N ILE A 674 5.05 2.92 -5.48
CA ILE A 674 5.21 3.81 -4.33
C ILE A 674 6.12 4.97 -4.69
N VAL A 675 5.73 6.18 -4.29
CA VAL A 675 6.59 7.36 -4.30
C VAL A 675 6.98 7.67 -2.86
N ALA A 676 8.24 7.45 -2.50
CA ALA A 676 8.75 7.74 -1.17
C ALA A 676 9.49 9.07 -1.20
N ASP A 677 8.90 10.12 -0.62
CA ASP A 677 9.43 11.48 -0.60
C ASP A 677 10.19 11.72 0.70
N GLU A 678 11.50 11.54 0.66
CA GLU A 678 12.40 11.66 1.82
C GLU A 678 11.89 10.90 3.06
N PRO A 679 11.59 9.60 2.94
CA PRO A 679 10.92 8.82 3.98
C PRO A 679 11.75 8.61 5.26
N ILE A 680 12.99 9.10 5.30
CA ILE A 680 13.96 8.88 6.38
C ILE A 680 14.52 10.18 6.97
N ALA A 681 14.19 11.35 6.42
CA ALA A 681 14.86 12.61 6.74
C ALA A 681 14.77 13.05 8.21
N SER A 682 13.74 12.61 8.93
CA SER A 682 13.48 12.99 10.33
C SER A 682 13.86 11.93 11.36
N LEU A 683 14.59 10.88 10.96
CA LEU A 683 14.88 9.71 11.80
C LEU A 683 16.36 9.59 12.16
N ASP A 684 16.66 8.99 13.31
CA ASP A 684 18.02 8.64 13.73
C ASP A 684 18.65 7.59 12.78
N ILE A 685 19.97 7.66 12.58
CA ILE A 685 20.72 6.82 11.61
C ILE A 685 20.41 5.32 11.75
N SER A 686 20.34 4.80 12.98
CA SER A 686 20.02 3.39 13.24
C SER A 686 18.60 3.01 12.79
N ILE A 687 17.64 3.91 12.97
CA ILE A 687 16.24 3.72 12.56
C ILE A 687 16.09 3.88 11.05
N GLN A 688 16.84 4.81 10.43
CA GLN A 688 16.87 4.97 8.97
C GLN A 688 17.24 3.65 8.28
N ALA A 689 18.33 3.00 8.71
CA ALA A 689 18.78 1.73 8.16
C ALA A 689 17.69 0.64 8.25
N GLN A 690 16.99 0.55 9.38
CA GLN A 690 15.88 -0.40 9.55
C GLN A 690 14.71 -0.11 8.60
N VAL A 691 14.34 1.15 8.43
CA VAL A 691 13.24 1.56 7.54
C VAL A 691 13.60 1.32 6.07
N VAL A 692 14.85 1.59 5.68
CA VAL A 692 15.33 1.34 4.31
C VAL A 692 15.33 -0.15 3.98
N ASN A 693 15.83 -1.01 4.88
CA ASN A 693 15.78 -2.46 4.71
C ASN A 693 14.34 -2.95 4.57
N LEU A 694 13.46 -2.49 5.45
CA LEU A 694 12.04 -2.79 5.39
C LEU A 694 11.42 -2.43 4.03
N LEU A 695 11.68 -1.22 3.50
CA LEU A 695 11.16 -0.79 2.21
C LEU A 695 11.71 -1.64 1.05
N LYS A 696 13.00 -1.99 1.10
CA LYS A 696 13.65 -2.83 0.09
C LYS A 696 13.07 -4.24 0.06
N ASP A 697 12.86 -4.85 1.22
CA ASP A 697 12.29 -6.18 1.35
C ASP A 697 10.83 -6.19 0.87
N LEU A 698 10.03 -5.21 1.31
CA LEU A 698 8.63 -5.08 0.89
C LEU A 698 8.47 -4.84 -0.62
N CYS A 699 9.37 -4.06 -1.23
CA CYS A 699 9.38 -3.86 -2.68
C CYS A 699 9.60 -5.17 -3.43
N LYS A 700 10.52 -6.01 -2.96
CA LYS A 700 10.83 -7.31 -3.56
C LYS A 700 9.71 -8.32 -3.34
N GLU A 701 9.24 -8.47 -2.11
CA GLU A 701 8.21 -9.45 -1.74
C GLU A 701 6.87 -9.15 -2.41
N LYS A 702 6.47 -7.89 -2.44
CA LYS A 702 5.18 -7.46 -3.02
C LYS A 702 5.27 -7.06 -4.50
N ASN A 703 6.47 -7.14 -5.09
CA ASN A 703 6.74 -6.80 -6.49
C ASN A 703 6.29 -5.37 -6.87
N ILE A 704 6.56 -4.41 -5.98
CA ILE A 704 6.14 -3.01 -6.08
C ILE A 704 7.30 -2.18 -6.65
N GLY A 705 7.07 -1.40 -7.69
CA GLY A 705 8.07 -0.44 -8.16
C GLY A 705 8.09 0.81 -7.28
N MET A 706 9.27 1.33 -6.97
CA MET A 706 9.43 2.45 -6.03
C MET A 706 10.24 3.59 -6.65
N ILE A 707 9.76 4.81 -6.50
CA ILE A 707 10.55 6.03 -6.69
C ILE A 707 10.98 6.49 -5.32
N PHE A 708 12.28 6.39 -5.02
CA PHE A 708 12.85 6.78 -3.75
C PHE A 708 13.53 8.16 -3.90
N ILE A 709 12.87 9.19 -3.37
CA ILE A 709 13.40 10.55 -3.36
C ILE A 709 14.21 10.72 -2.07
N ALA A 710 15.48 11.07 -2.22
CA ALA A 710 16.35 11.36 -1.08
C ALA A 710 17.23 12.56 -1.34
N HIS A 711 17.75 13.13 -0.25
CA HIS A 711 18.88 14.06 -0.28
C HIS A 711 20.19 13.36 0.16
N ASP A 712 20.13 12.30 0.99
CA ASP A 712 21.28 11.48 1.36
C ASP A 712 21.59 10.46 0.26
N LEU A 713 22.77 10.62 -0.32
CA LEU A 713 23.28 9.82 -1.44
C LEU A 713 23.78 8.45 -0.98
N SER A 714 24.33 8.35 0.24
CA SER A 714 24.87 7.09 0.78
C SER A 714 23.78 6.01 0.88
N MET A 715 22.57 6.44 1.25
CA MET A 715 21.41 5.55 1.32
C MET A 715 20.91 5.12 -0.07
N ILE A 716 21.04 5.98 -1.08
CA ILE A 716 20.61 5.66 -2.45
C ILE A 716 21.50 4.58 -3.06
N GLU A 717 22.81 4.65 -2.85
CA GLU A 717 23.75 3.62 -3.29
C GLU A 717 23.34 2.22 -2.81
N TYR A 718 22.87 2.14 -1.57
CA TYR A 718 22.44 0.89 -0.94
C TYR A 718 21.06 0.39 -1.39
N VAL A 719 20.10 1.30 -1.63
CA VAL A 719 18.69 0.93 -1.84
C VAL A 719 18.28 0.88 -3.32
N ALA A 720 18.80 1.75 -4.18
CA ALA A 720 18.28 1.93 -5.53
C ALA A 720 19.01 1.07 -6.57
N ASP A 721 18.25 0.48 -7.49
CA ASP A 721 18.79 -0.25 -8.63
C ASP A 721 19.28 0.73 -9.72
N ARG A 722 18.55 1.82 -9.94
CA ARG A 722 18.90 2.90 -10.87
C ARG A 722 18.76 4.26 -10.21
N VAL A 723 19.52 5.23 -10.71
CA VAL A 723 19.52 6.60 -10.18
C VAL A 723 19.21 7.62 -11.28
N GLN A 724 18.49 8.68 -10.89
CA GLN A 724 18.16 9.86 -11.67
C GLN A 724 18.62 11.08 -10.87
N ILE A 725 19.63 11.80 -11.35
CA ILE A 725 20.18 12.98 -10.69
C ILE A 725 19.53 14.22 -11.27
N MET A 726 18.85 15.00 -10.42
CA MET A 726 18.12 16.21 -10.78
C MET A 726 18.84 17.47 -10.34
N HIS A 727 18.94 18.44 -11.24
CA HIS A 727 19.37 19.80 -10.95
C HIS A 727 18.54 20.80 -11.76
N LEU A 728 18.06 21.87 -11.11
CA LEU A 728 17.23 22.93 -11.70
C LEU A 728 16.04 22.40 -12.53
N GLY A 729 15.33 21.39 -12.01
CA GLY A 729 14.14 20.81 -12.62
C GLY A 729 14.40 19.82 -13.76
N LYS A 730 15.67 19.52 -14.10
CA LYS A 730 16.06 18.60 -15.18
C LYS A 730 16.81 17.40 -14.64
N ILE A 731 16.73 16.26 -15.33
CA ILE A 731 17.65 15.14 -15.10
C ILE A 731 18.97 15.49 -15.78
N VAL A 732 20.04 15.62 -14.99
CA VAL A 732 21.38 15.95 -15.48
C VAL A 732 22.26 14.72 -15.73
N GLU A 733 21.99 13.62 -15.01
CA GLU A 733 22.69 12.36 -15.18
C GLU A 733 21.78 11.20 -14.74
N SER A 734 21.79 10.09 -15.45
CA SER A 734 20.94 8.94 -15.15
C SER A 734 21.49 7.61 -15.63
N GLY A 735 21.19 6.54 -14.90
CA GLY A 735 21.76 5.23 -15.20
C GLY A 735 21.66 4.22 -14.05
N ASP A 736 22.39 3.10 -14.21
CA ASP A 736 22.59 2.12 -13.14
C ASP A 736 23.32 2.75 -11.94
N THR A 737 22.84 2.47 -10.74
CA THR A 737 23.37 3.07 -9.51
C THR A 737 24.87 2.78 -9.36
N LYS A 738 25.30 1.53 -9.57
CA LYS A 738 26.72 1.16 -9.37
C LYS A 738 27.61 1.87 -10.37
N LYS A 739 27.18 1.95 -11.63
CA LYS A 739 27.95 2.63 -12.69
C LYS A 739 28.15 4.11 -12.36
N ILE A 740 27.07 4.82 -12.04
CA ILE A 740 27.15 6.26 -11.73
C ILE A 740 27.99 6.53 -10.49
N TYR A 741 27.83 5.73 -9.41
CA TYR A 741 28.61 5.92 -8.18
C TYR A 741 30.10 5.60 -8.38
N SER A 742 30.42 4.65 -9.26
CA SER A 742 31.82 4.33 -9.61
C SER A 742 32.48 5.36 -10.52
N ASN A 743 31.73 5.90 -11.50
CA ASN A 743 32.24 6.80 -12.52
C ASN A 743 31.25 7.96 -12.81
N PRO A 744 31.15 8.95 -11.89
CA PRO A 744 30.30 10.13 -12.10
C PRO A 744 30.87 11.06 -13.17
N VAL A 745 30.08 11.38 -14.21
CA VAL A 745 30.56 12.19 -15.34
C VAL A 745 30.18 13.66 -15.18
N HIS A 746 28.94 13.97 -14.80
CA HIS A 746 28.48 15.36 -14.79
C HIS A 746 29.14 16.16 -13.64
N PRO A 747 29.57 17.44 -13.83
CA PRO A 747 30.22 18.23 -12.79
C PRO A 747 29.38 18.38 -11.51
N TYR A 748 28.07 18.60 -11.67
CA TYR A 748 27.12 18.61 -10.57
C TYR A 748 27.14 17.31 -9.76
N THR A 749 27.05 16.15 -10.42
CA THR A 749 27.10 14.84 -9.77
C THR A 749 28.41 14.63 -9.03
N ASN A 750 29.52 15.00 -9.66
CA ASN A 750 30.84 14.95 -9.03
C ASN A 750 30.91 15.76 -7.74
N ASN A 751 30.39 16.98 -7.74
CA ASN A 751 30.35 17.84 -6.55
C ASN A 751 29.42 17.28 -5.48
N LEU A 752 28.25 16.79 -5.90
CA LEU A 752 27.27 16.13 -5.04
C LEU A 752 27.90 14.92 -4.32
N PHE A 753 28.69 14.12 -5.03
CA PHE A 753 29.37 12.95 -4.45
C PHE A 753 30.59 13.28 -3.60
N LYS A 754 31.34 14.35 -3.93
CA LYS A 754 32.44 14.85 -3.08
C LYS A 754 31.94 15.35 -1.72
N ALA A 755 30.70 15.83 -1.67
CA ALA A 755 30.04 16.23 -0.44
C ALA A 755 29.56 15.03 0.41
N ILE A 756 29.73 13.78 -0.03
CA ILE A 756 29.35 12.59 0.73
C ILE A 756 30.55 12.13 1.59
N PRO A 757 30.37 11.96 2.90
CA PRO A 757 31.37 11.31 3.73
C PRO A 757 31.47 9.82 3.36
N LYS A 758 32.56 9.41 2.71
CA LYS A 758 32.90 8.00 2.51
C LYS A 758 33.66 7.47 3.72
N ILE A 759 33.44 6.22 4.11
CA ILE A 759 34.19 5.55 5.19
C ILE A 759 35.70 5.60 4.92
N SER A 760 36.10 5.50 3.64
CA SER A 760 37.49 5.63 3.18
C SER A 760 38.12 6.99 3.47
N ASN A 761 37.32 8.05 3.63
CA ASN A 761 37.75 9.43 3.79
C ASN A 761 37.38 10.00 5.17
N ALA A 762 37.05 9.14 6.14
CA ALA A 762 36.64 9.54 7.49
C ALA A 762 37.69 10.39 8.24
N ASN A 763 38.97 10.30 7.84
CA ASN A 763 40.08 11.06 8.41
C ASN A 763 40.45 12.33 7.61
N GLU A 764 39.81 12.61 6.49
CA GLU A 764 40.06 13.82 5.70
C GLU A 764 39.21 14.99 6.21
N LYS A 765 39.82 16.18 6.38
CA LYS A 765 39.06 17.39 6.72
C LYS A 765 38.06 17.68 5.59
N PHE A 766 36.78 17.81 5.93
CA PHE A 766 35.73 18.23 5.01
C PHE A 766 36.14 19.54 4.36
N LYS A 767 36.29 19.54 3.03
CA LYS A 767 36.50 20.76 2.25
C LYS A 767 35.12 21.31 1.90
N ASP A 768 34.92 22.60 2.07
CA ASP A 768 33.71 23.26 1.57
C ASP A 768 33.62 23.06 0.06
N VAL A 769 32.65 22.24 -0.37
CA VAL A 769 32.41 22.01 -1.79
C VAL A 769 31.55 23.16 -2.30
N THR A 770 32.15 24.14 -2.98
CA THR A 770 31.38 25.10 -3.76
C THR A 770 30.74 24.35 -4.93
N PHE A 771 29.41 24.29 -4.95
CA PHE A 771 28.66 23.82 -6.12
C PHE A 771 28.91 24.78 -7.28
N GLU A 772 29.97 24.53 -8.05
CA GLU A 772 30.29 25.35 -9.20
C GLU A 772 29.15 25.26 -10.23
N THR A 773 28.40 26.35 -10.36
CA THR A 773 27.43 26.57 -11.42
C THR A 773 28.09 27.10 -12.70
N SER A 774 29.43 27.14 -12.74
CA SER A 774 30.25 27.61 -13.87
C SER A 774 29.90 26.91 -15.18
N TYR A 775 29.54 25.62 -15.12
CA TYR A 775 29.13 24.86 -16.30
C TYR A 775 27.83 25.37 -16.95
N LEU A 776 26.98 26.11 -16.21
CA LEU A 776 25.75 26.72 -16.75
C LEU A 776 26.06 27.92 -17.66
N ASP A 777 27.18 28.60 -17.46
CA ASP A 777 27.55 29.75 -18.30
C ASP A 777 27.84 29.33 -19.74
N GLU A 778 28.47 28.17 -19.90
CA GLU A 778 28.67 27.53 -21.21
C GLU A 778 27.37 27.01 -21.85
N GLN A 779 26.28 26.88 -21.09
CA GLN A 779 24.95 26.46 -21.57
C GLN A 779 24.05 27.66 -21.93
N ARG A 780 24.57 28.89 -21.87
CA ARG A 780 23.85 30.07 -22.37
C ARG A 780 23.78 30.03 -23.90
N TYR A 781 22.69 30.57 -24.44
CA TYR A 781 22.53 30.70 -25.89
C TYR A 781 23.77 31.40 -26.51
N PRO A 782 24.37 30.86 -27.59
CA PRO A 782 23.81 29.90 -28.55
C PRO A 782 23.97 28.41 -28.21
N ASN A 783 24.64 28.06 -27.12
CA ASN A 783 24.90 26.65 -26.78
C ASN A 783 23.65 26.01 -26.17
N VAL A 784 23.09 24.98 -26.81
CA VAL A 784 21.88 24.29 -26.33
C VAL A 784 22.25 22.88 -25.84
N PRO A 785 22.02 22.57 -24.55
CA PRO A 785 22.31 21.24 -24.00
C PRO A 785 21.24 20.20 -24.38
N SER A 786 21.68 18.96 -24.55
CA SER A 786 20.86 17.78 -24.86
C SER A 786 21.30 16.58 -24.02
N VAL A 787 20.46 15.55 -23.94
CA VAL A 787 20.84 14.28 -23.32
C VAL A 787 21.73 13.51 -24.30
N ALA A 788 22.91 13.09 -23.86
CA ALA A 788 23.84 12.26 -24.60
C ALA A 788 24.06 10.94 -23.86
N LYS A 789 24.18 9.84 -24.61
CA LYS A 789 24.56 8.53 -24.08
C LYS A 789 26.08 8.49 -23.95
N VAL A 790 26.59 8.20 -22.76
CA VAL A 790 28.03 8.09 -22.49
C VAL A 790 28.44 6.62 -22.54
N GLU A 791 27.68 5.76 -21.87
CA GLU A 791 27.87 4.30 -21.86
C GLU A 791 26.51 3.57 -21.92
N GLU A 792 26.52 2.24 -21.93
CA GLU A 792 25.29 1.45 -21.80
C GLU A 792 24.60 1.74 -20.45
N ASP A 793 23.34 2.18 -20.52
CA ASP A 793 22.55 2.62 -19.37
C ASP A 793 23.20 3.76 -18.55
N HIS A 794 23.92 4.67 -19.21
CA HIS A 794 24.47 5.90 -18.60
C HIS A 794 24.31 7.09 -19.53
N TYR A 795 23.55 8.09 -19.09
CA TYR A 795 23.17 9.27 -19.86
C TYR A 795 23.51 10.54 -19.09
N VAL A 796 23.95 11.58 -19.81
CA VAL A 796 24.37 12.88 -19.26
C VAL A 796 23.74 14.02 -20.05
N TYR A 797 23.30 15.07 -19.35
CA TYR A 797 22.75 16.29 -19.95
C TYR A 797 23.83 17.36 -20.07
N GLY A 798 24.16 17.75 -21.30
CA GLY A 798 25.16 18.77 -21.56
C GLY A 798 25.21 19.19 -23.03
N THR A 799 26.02 20.19 -23.34
CA THR A 799 26.33 20.49 -24.74
C THR A 799 27.24 19.39 -25.31
N PRO A 800 27.28 19.13 -26.63
CA PRO A 800 28.16 18.10 -27.20
C PRO A 800 29.63 18.27 -26.80
N LYS A 801 30.13 19.53 -26.77
CA LYS A 801 31.49 19.86 -26.33
C LYS A 801 31.71 19.56 -24.84
N GLN A 802 30.72 19.83 -24.00
CA GLN A 802 30.79 19.56 -22.56
C GLN A 802 30.84 18.07 -22.28
N VAL A 803 29.96 17.29 -22.91
CA VAL A 803 29.91 15.84 -22.72
C VAL A 803 31.25 15.22 -23.14
N GLU A 804 31.80 15.61 -24.29
CA GLU A 804 33.11 15.12 -24.74
C GLU A 804 34.24 15.46 -23.74
N LYS A 805 34.23 16.67 -23.18
CA LYS A 805 35.19 17.09 -22.16
C LYS A 805 35.05 16.27 -20.88
N TRP A 806 33.83 16.17 -20.34
CA TRP A 806 33.56 15.48 -19.08
C TRP A 806 33.86 13.98 -19.14
N THR A 807 33.59 13.33 -20.28
CA THR A 807 33.92 11.91 -20.49
C THR A 807 35.44 11.67 -20.58
N LYS A 808 36.22 12.61 -21.16
CA LYS A 808 37.70 12.50 -21.17
C LYS A 808 38.27 12.69 -19.76
N ASP A 809 37.72 13.64 -19.01
CA ASP A 809 38.13 13.93 -17.63
C ASP A 809 37.76 12.79 -16.65
N SER A 810 36.75 11.97 -16.98
CA SER A 810 36.34 10.82 -16.17
C SER A 810 37.19 9.57 -16.41
N VAL A 811 37.67 9.34 -17.65
CA VAL A 811 38.55 8.21 -17.99
C VAL A 811 40.00 8.41 -17.49
N SER A 812 40.39 9.65 -17.19
CA SER A 812 41.72 10.01 -16.69
C SER A 812 41.85 10.05 -15.16
N ARG A 813 40.79 9.72 -14.43
CA ARG A 813 40.73 9.61 -12.96
C ARG A 813 40.53 8.16 -12.56
#